data_AF-A0A7C9HPY8-F1
#
_entry.id   AF-A0A7C9HPY8-F1
#
_cell.length_a   1.000
_cell.length_b   1.000
_cell.length_c   1.000
_cell.angle_alpha   90.00
_cell.angle_beta   90.00
_cell.angle_gamma   90.00
#
_symmetry.space_group_name_H-M   'P 1'
#
loop_
_entity.id
_entity.type
_entity.pdbx_description
1 polymer ?
#
loop_
_entity_poly.entity_id
_entity_poly.type
_entity_poly.pdbx_seq_one_letter_code
_entity_poly.pdbx_strand_id
1 'polypeptide(L)'
;MAKSKWKFRQDDLDTIFTVINQGLMKKPYSVEYHDTYEDGTPVWNGEKSVLWNLMEQAYPEERAQMMRRMLAKMEELGGLQKGTHQQKLFAFFEKYYFSVIDKFSSMLYNEDGKLYEKMKLAMLQGTYTNDTDPLGQSLGDGQSPEVAWVKKRIQYLMSKYSFGDYDAKTAEGAITVRTSAQADATTNSIVLRLTPAMKLYPTIAYGTTIMRGARTDAGKACEIIVDINGTSDQQLSVKSADYLLDIGDWSSYVINGALSIIGKRLKRLKLGDENEQKVKILISSLTLGNTTSLEEIDVQNISTLGGSLDMRSNFRLRKFLAGGSSLTEAHFADGAALEEVDYPATTSYVELKNLDKLTNEHCNTEGCAPNVMSYFVSGCDNLQPVKKLIDIMDAQVGQVPHALRYVRCVGFNETFTDGRAFDKLSQLVDGTYQGIDAEGQYGNDPYPVLDGTINLSTGAYRDTYDALMTHYPKLKLNIAKWWIRFEDPEVKRICVENWDKDGDGELSMEEAAAVSSIGTMFANKEFTSLREIGFFGASELSKGAFKNVVVSGVLIYPSSCKAVSDGCFFNATIDTIDIPASVTYLASTCFHSSKTKNIIFRSKTPPKLYGYQEFGGKIRMGKVYVPDESIELYRTKWGNWIPFAPLSEYQG
;
A
#
# COMPACT_ATOMS: atom_id res chain seq x y z
N MET A 1 25.71 48.78 24.72
CA MET A 1 24.71 49.64 25.39
C MET A 1 25.03 50.02 26.84
N ALA A 2 26.04 49.44 27.51
CA ALA A 2 26.33 49.69 28.93
C ALA A 2 26.84 51.12 29.29
N LYS A 3 27.11 52.01 28.32
CA LYS A 3 27.67 53.35 28.54
C LYS A 3 26.81 54.52 28.04
N SER A 4 25.53 54.32 27.73
CA SER A 4 24.62 55.43 27.39
C SER A 4 24.12 56.15 28.64
N LYS A 5 24.22 57.49 28.68
CA LYS A 5 23.59 58.34 29.71
C LYS A 5 22.06 58.28 29.67
N TRP A 6 21.50 57.93 28.52
CA TRP A 6 20.06 57.71 28.33
C TRP A 6 19.80 56.22 28.34
N LYS A 7 19.19 55.73 29.42
CA LYS A 7 18.62 54.39 29.48
C LYS A 7 17.14 54.55 29.15
N PHE A 8 16.70 54.07 27.99
CA PHE A 8 15.28 53.86 27.76
C PHE A 8 14.82 52.82 28.77
N ARG A 9 14.07 53.26 29.79
CA ARG A 9 13.30 52.35 30.62
C ARG A 9 12.06 52.01 29.81
N GLN A 10 11.71 50.73 29.74
CA GLN A 10 10.43 50.31 29.19
C GLN A 10 9.34 50.85 30.11
N ASP A 11 8.57 51.80 29.60
CA ASP A 11 7.32 52.30 30.16
C ASP A 11 6.30 52.14 29.03
N ASP A 12 5.06 51.77 29.35
CA ASP A 12 3.95 51.69 28.37
C ASP A 12 4.13 50.63 27.24
N LEU A 13 4.46 49.37 27.59
CA LEU A 13 4.58 48.26 26.63
C LEU A 13 3.24 47.68 26.15
N ASP A 14 2.12 48.23 26.63
CA ASP A 14 0.78 47.92 26.15
C ASP A 14 0.58 48.38 24.68
N THR A 15 1.57 49.03 24.06
CA THR A 15 1.58 49.34 22.62
C THR A 15 2.20 48.26 21.74
N ILE A 16 2.89 47.29 22.32
CA ILE A 16 3.69 46.31 21.56
C ILE A 16 3.34 44.84 21.82
N PHE A 17 2.68 44.52 22.94
CA PHE A 17 2.33 43.14 23.33
C PHE A 17 0.82 42.86 23.37
N THR A 18 0.41 41.74 23.97
CA THR A 18 -0.97 41.27 24.01
C THR A 18 -1.84 41.95 25.09
N VAL A 19 -1.22 42.44 26.16
CA VAL A 19 -1.92 43.07 27.31
C VAL A 19 -2.23 44.54 27.08
N ILE A 20 -3.42 44.99 27.46
CA ILE A 20 -3.79 46.42 27.51
C ILE A 20 -3.38 47.04 28.85
N ASN A 21 -3.55 48.36 29.03
CA ASN A 21 -3.28 49.08 30.29
C ASN A 21 -3.98 48.52 31.55
N GLN A 22 -5.00 47.68 31.38
CA GLN A 22 -5.69 46.96 32.46
C GLN A 22 -5.08 45.57 32.77
N GLY A 23 -3.99 45.18 32.10
CA GLY A 23 -3.37 43.85 32.17
C GLY A 23 -4.11 42.75 31.38
N LEU A 24 -5.28 43.04 30.83
CA LEU A 24 -6.09 42.05 30.11
C LEU A 24 -5.47 41.70 28.74
N MET A 25 -5.37 40.41 28.43
CA MET A 25 -4.92 39.88 27.12
C MET A 25 -5.98 40.06 26.02
N LYS A 26 -6.34 41.31 25.71
CA LYS A 26 -7.40 41.63 24.74
C LYS A 26 -6.91 41.79 23.30
N LYS A 27 -5.61 41.97 23.07
CA LYS A 27 -5.09 42.20 21.71
C LYS A 27 -4.72 40.89 21.01
N PRO A 28 -5.42 40.51 19.93
CA PRO A 28 -5.00 39.38 19.12
C PRO A 28 -3.69 39.69 18.38
N TYR A 29 -2.92 38.67 18.01
CA TYR A 29 -1.66 38.85 17.28
C TYR A 29 -1.85 39.51 15.91
N SER A 30 -3.05 39.45 15.35
CA SER A 30 -3.40 40.04 14.06
C SER A 30 -3.80 41.51 14.17
N VAL A 31 -3.88 42.08 15.38
CA VAL A 31 -4.45 43.42 15.62
C VAL A 31 -3.84 44.50 14.71
N GLU A 32 -4.71 45.34 14.15
CA GLU A 32 -4.35 46.51 13.35
C GLU A 32 -4.88 47.80 13.96
N TYR A 33 -4.37 48.94 13.47
CA TYR A 33 -4.66 50.27 14.03
C TYR A 33 -6.17 50.60 14.06
N HIS A 34 -6.90 50.18 13.02
CA HIS A 34 -8.34 50.42 12.86
C HIS A 34 -9.23 49.30 13.42
N ASP A 35 -8.68 48.31 14.12
CA ASP A 35 -9.49 47.24 14.70
C ASP A 35 -10.32 47.74 15.88
N THR A 36 -11.52 47.18 16.04
CA THR A 36 -12.42 47.39 17.17
C THR A 36 -12.69 46.08 17.91
N TYR A 37 -13.02 46.16 19.19
CA TYR A 37 -13.54 45.04 19.96
C TYR A 37 -15.00 44.75 19.57
N GLU A 38 -15.58 43.65 20.08
CA GLU A 38 -16.95 43.24 19.77
C GLU A 38 -18.01 44.28 20.17
N ASP A 39 -17.72 45.12 21.16
CA ASP A 39 -18.58 46.23 21.60
C ASP A 39 -18.42 47.50 20.74
N GLY A 40 -17.60 47.46 19.69
CA GLY A 40 -17.31 48.58 18.80
C GLY A 40 -16.26 49.57 19.33
N THR A 41 -15.68 49.33 20.51
CA THR A 41 -14.63 50.21 21.05
C THR A 41 -13.32 50.01 20.28
N PRO A 42 -12.59 51.08 19.90
CA PRO A 42 -11.30 50.95 19.21
C PRO A 42 -10.26 50.23 20.07
N VAL A 43 -9.48 49.35 19.45
CA VAL A 43 -8.39 48.66 20.14
C VAL A 43 -7.24 49.63 20.46
N TRP A 44 -6.98 50.58 19.56
CA TRP A 44 -5.93 51.58 19.70
C TRP A 44 -6.49 52.97 19.95
N ASN A 45 -5.99 53.61 21.01
CA ASN A 45 -6.23 55.02 21.23
C ASN A 45 -5.60 55.83 20.09
N GLY A 46 -6.40 56.72 19.50
CA GLY A 46 -5.98 57.56 18.38
C GLY A 46 -6.42 57.08 17.00
N GLU A 47 -7.13 55.95 16.86
CA GLU A 47 -7.69 55.46 15.57
C GLU A 47 -8.43 56.54 14.76
N LYS A 48 -9.07 57.49 15.45
CA LYS A 48 -9.77 58.64 14.84
C LYS A 48 -8.86 59.83 14.47
N SER A 49 -7.54 59.67 14.54
CA SER A 49 -6.56 60.71 14.24
C SER A 49 -6.59 61.06 12.75
N VAL A 50 -7.10 62.26 12.44
CA VAL A 50 -7.15 62.77 11.06
C VAL A 50 -5.76 62.79 10.43
N LEU A 51 -4.73 63.20 11.17
CA LEU A 51 -3.36 63.26 10.65
C LEU A 51 -2.85 61.87 10.24
N TRP A 52 -2.98 60.86 11.12
CA TRP A 52 -2.47 59.52 10.84
C TRP A 52 -3.26 58.84 9.73
N ASN A 53 -4.57 59.08 9.67
CA ASN A 53 -5.45 58.51 8.64
C ASN A 53 -5.15 59.13 7.26
N LEU A 54 -4.87 60.44 7.19
CA LEU A 54 -4.42 61.09 5.96
C LEU A 54 -3.03 60.60 5.52
N MET A 55 -2.11 60.39 6.46
CA MET A 55 -0.79 59.83 6.16
C MET A 55 -0.88 58.38 5.64
N GLU A 56 -1.81 57.59 6.16
CA GLU A 56 -2.08 56.22 5.67
C GLU A 56 -2.58 56.21 4.23
N GLN A 57 -3.47 57.14 3.89
CA GLN A 57 -4.04 57.27 2.55
C GLN A 57 -3.05 57.87 1.55
N ALA A 58 -2.24 58.85 1.97
CA ALA A 58 -1.34 59.58 1.08
C ALA A 58 -0.05 58.80 0.75
N TYR A 59 0.46 57.98 1.68
CA TYR A 59 1.78 57.34 1.54
C TYR A 59 1.76 55.83 1.85
N PRO A 60 0.87 55.03 1.22
CA PRO A 60 0.75 53.62 1.52
C PRO A 60 2.03 52.83 1.21
N GLU A 61 2.72 53.17 0.11
CA GLU A 61 3.93 52.48 -0.32
C GLU A 61 5.14 52.83 0.56
N GLU A 62 5.35 54.11 0.86
CA GLU A 62 6.46 54.57 1.69
C GLU A 62 6.32 54.04 3.12
N ARG A 63 5.10 53.93 3.64
CA ARG A 63 4.84 53.29 4.94
C ARG A 63 5.20 51.81 4.89
N ALA A 64 4.80 51.09 3.84
CA ALA A 64 5.18 49.68 3.69
C ALA A 64 6.71 49.51 3.58
N GLN A 65 7.39 50.35 2.79
CA GLN A 65 8.85 50.35 2.68
C GLN A 65 9.54 50.69 4.01
N MET A 66 9.01 51.66 4.75
CA MET A 66 9.49 51.99 6.09
C MET A 66 9.38 50.78 7.03
N MET A 67 8.24 50.09 7.03
CA MET A 67 8.05 48.88 7.83
C MET A 67 9.02 47.76 7.44
N ARG A 68 9.26 47.53 6.14
CA ARG A 68 10.28 46.56 5.69
C ARG A 68 11.69 46.92 6.17
N ARG A 69 12.07 48.21 6.12
CA ARG A 69 13.36 48.67 6.68
C ARG A 69 13.45 48.45 8.19
N MET A 70 12.36 48.67 8.91
CA MET A 70 12.29 48.39 10.35
C MET A 70 12.48 46.89 10.64
N LEU A 71 11.75 46.02 9.94
CA LEU A 71 11.88 44.56 10.10
C LEU A 71 13.30 44.07 9.76
N ALA A 72 13.88 44.53 8.66
CA ALA A 72 15.26 44.19 8.31
C ALA A 72 16.27 44.63 9.39
N LYS A 73 16.08 45.83 9.95
CA LYS A 73 16.94 46.32 11.04
C LYS A 73 16.74 45.53 12.32
N MET A 74 15.52 45.09 12.62
CA MET A 74 15.25 44.20 13.75
C MET A 74 16.02 42.88 13.62
N GLU A 75 16.02 42.24 12.43
CA GLU A 75 16.83 41.03 12.19
C GLU A 75 18.32 41.26 12.49
N GLU A 76 18.88 42.37 11.99
CA GLU A 76 20.28 42.75 12.24
C GLU A 76 20.55 42.92 13.75
N LEU A 77 19.67 43.61 14.47
CA LEU A 77 19.81 43.87 15.90
C LEU A 77 19.63 42.60 16.75
N GLY A 78 18.80 41.65 16.29
CA GLY A 78 18.64 40.33 16.92
C GLY A 78 19.95 39.54 16.93
N GLY A 79 20.78 39.69 15.90
CA GLY A 79 22.15 39.15 15.83
C GLY A 79 22.25 37.68 15.40
N LEU A 80 21.11 37.02 15.11
CA LEU A 80 21.08 35.66 14.58
C LEU A 80 21.48 35.64 13.10
N GLN A 81 22.61 35.04 12.78
CA GLN A 81 23.18 35.06 11.43
C GLN A 81 22.52 34.07 10.45
N LYS A 82 22.15 32.87 10.93
CA LYS A 82 21.57 31.79 10.13
C LYS A 82 20.18 31.42 10.64
N GLY A 83 19.28 31.05 9.72
CA GLY A 83 17.89 30.70 10.00
C GLY A 83 16.90 31.50 9.16
N THR A 84 15.62 31.16 9.29
CA THR A 84 14.50 31.81 8.61
C THR A 84 14.32 33.26 9.07
N HIS A 85 13.66 34.08 8.27
CA HIS A 85 13.30 35.45 8.64
C HIS A 85 12.48 35.49 9.94
N GLN A 86 11.58 34.53 10.13
CA GLN A 86 10.83 34.39 11.38
C GLN A 86 11.76 34.18 12.60
N GLN A 87 12.75 33.29 12.48
CA GLN A 87 13.72 33.03 13.57
C GLN A 87 14.58 34.26 13.87
N LYS A 88 15.03 34.99 12.83
CA LYS A 88 15.84 36.20 12.99
C LYS A 88 15.07 37.33 13.64
N LEU A 89 13.83 37.56 13.22
CA LEU A 89 12.94 38.53 13.87
C LEU A 89 12.62 38.12 15.30
N PHE A 90 12.40 36.83 15.57
CA PHE A 90 12.16 36.36 16.93
C PHE A 90 13.39 36.55 17.83
N ALA A 91 14.61 36.39 17.31
CA ALA A 91 15.83 36.64 18.07
C ALA A 91 15.97 38.10 18.54
N PHE A 92 15.40 39.07 17.82
CA PHE A 92 15.28 40.44 18.32
C PHE A 92 14.40 40.51 19.57
N PHE A 93 13.21 39.89 19.54
CA PHE A 93 12.33 39.87 20.70
C PHE A 93 12.97 39.12 21.87
N GLU A 94 13.62 37.99 21.61
CA GLU A 94 14.36 37.22 22.60
C GLU A 94 15.40 38.09 23.30
N LYS A 95 16.25 38.80 22.53
CA LYS A 95 17.35 39.59 23.07
C LYS A 95 16.87 40.81 23.87
N TYR A 96 15.88 41.53 23.36
CA TYR A 96 15.50 42.84 23.91
C TYR A 96 14.31 42.79 24.88
N TYR A 97 13.50 41.73 24.86
CA TYR A 97 12.29 41.63 25.67
C TYR A 97 12.26 40.36 26.54
N PHE A 98 12.62 39.19 25.99
CA PHE A 98 12.50 37.93 26.74
C PHE A 98 13.79 37.51 27.47
N SER A 99 14.91 38.19 27.25
CA SER A 99 16.22 37.80 27.84
C SER A 99 16.28 37.84 29.37
N VAL A 100 15.31 38.49 30.00
CA VAL A 100 15.15 38.55 31.46
C VAL A 100 13.94 37.77 31.96
N ILE A 101 12.94 37.50 31.10
CA ILE A 101 11.69 36.86 31.52
C ILE A 101 11.94 35.42 31.97
N ASP A 102 12.89 34.75 31.33
CA ASP A 102 13.34 33.39 31.66
C ASP A 102 14.06 33.28 33.01
N LYS A 103 14.40 34.42 33.64
CA LYS A 103 15.04 34.48 34.96
C LYS A 103 14.04 34.55 36.11
N PHE A 104 12.76 34.79 35.82
CA PHE A 104 11.71 34.78 36.83
C PHE A 104 11.14 33.38 37.02
N SER A 105 10.86 33.01 38.28
CA SER A 105 10.27 31.70 38.59
C SER A 105 8.79 31.68 38.22
N SER A 106 8.40 30.76 37.33
CA SER A 106 6.99 30.52 36.98
C SER A 106 6.14 30.13 38.21
N MET A 107 6.74 29.47 39.21
CA MET A 107 6.03 29.19 40.46
C MET A 107 5.69 30.47 41.23
N LEU A 108 6.62 31.42 41.35
CA LEU A 108 6.35 32.69 42.03
C LEU A 108 5.27 33.48 41.30
N TYR A 109 5.30 33.50 39.96
CA TYR A 109 4.28 34.17 39.16
C TYR A 109 2.90 33.53 39.34
N ASN A 110 2.82 32.19 39.35
CA ASN A 110 1.58 31.47 39.61
C ASN A 110 1.06 31.68 41.05
N GLU A 111 1.93 31.74 42.05
CA GLU A 111 1.53 32.04 43.44
C GLU A 111 1.02 33.48 43.59
N ASP A 112 1.63 34.46 42.91
CA ASP A 112 1.11 35.83 42.85
C ASP A 112 -0.26 35.87 42.15
N GLY A 113 -0.43 35.10 41.07
CA GLY A 113 -1.69 34.87 40.37
C GLY A 113 -2.88 34.57 41.30
N LYS A 114 -2.66 33.70 42.30
CA LYS A 114 -3.69 33.32 43.28
C LYS A 114 -4.16 34.47 44.15
N LEU A 115 -3.35 35.51 44.36
CA LEU A 115 -3.77 36.70 45.09
C LEU A 115 -4.86 37.46 44.32
N TYR A 116 -4.74 37.54 43.00
CA TYR A 116 -5.75 38.17 42.16
C TYR A 116 -7.05 37.37 42.09
N GLU A 117 -6.98 36.05 42.12
CA GLU A 117 -8.16 35.17 42.23
C GLU A 117 -8.91 35.41 43.54
N LYS A 118 -8.18 35.55 44.66
CA LYS A 118 -8.79 35.93 45.96
C LYS A 118 -9.42 37.32 45.91
N MET A 119 -8.77 38.29 45.28
CA MET A 119 -9.33 39.63 45.09
C MET A 119 -10.60 39.61 44.23
N LYS A 120 -10.67 38.75 43.22
CA LYS A 120 -11.90 38.55 42.44
C LYS A 120 -13.04 38.02 43.31
N LEU A 121 -12.76 37.04 44.17
CA LEU A 121 -13.77 36.53 45.11
C LEU A 121 -14.24 37.62 46.07
N ALA A 122 -13.34 38.43 46.61
CA ALA A 122 -13.68 39.58 47.45
C ALA A 122 -14.54 40.62 46.69
N MET A 123 -14.24 40.85 45.41
CA MET A 123 -15.02 41.73 44.54
C MET A 123 -16.44 41.21 44.32
N LEU A 124 -16.59 39.90 44.05
CA LEU A 124 -17.90 39.25 43.90
C LEU A 124 -18.70 39.24 45.21
N GLN A 125 -18.02 39.24 46.36
CA GLN A 125 -18.63 39.35 47.69
C GLN A 125 -18.93 40.81 48.09
N GLY A 126 -18.55 41.81 47.29
CA GLY A 126 -18.75 43.23 47.57
C GLY A 126 -17.84 43.79 48.67
N THR A 127 -16.81 43.05 49.11
CA THR A 127 -15.86 43.50 50.15
C THR A 127 -14.65 44.24 49.57
N TYR A 128 -14.53 44.27 48.24
CA TYR A 128 -13.50 44.96 47.49
C TYR A 128 -14.10 45.53 46.19
N THR A 129 -13.65 46.71 45.77
CA THR A 129 -14.08 47.35 44.51
C THR A 129 -12.87 47.93 43.80
N ASN A 130 -12.78 47.67 42.50
CA ASN A 130 -11.75 48.22 41.63
C ASN A 130 -12.31 48.43 40.22
N ASP A 131 -11.77 49.40 39.50
CA ASP A 131 -12.17 49.71 38.13
C ASP A 131 -11.67 48.65 37.13
N THR A 132 -10.75 47.79 37.55
CA THR A 132 -10.19 46.70 36.73
C THR A 132 -10.46 45.34 37.37
N ASP A 133 -10.87 44.38 36.55
CA ASP A 133 -11.07 43.00 36.97
C ASP A 133 -9.73 42.38 37.45
N PRO A 134 -9.61 41.99 38.73
CA PRO A 134 -8.36 41.42 39.26
C PRO A 134 -7.88 40.20 38.46
N LEU A 135 -8.80 39.37 37.94
CA LEU A 135 -8.43 38.20 37.15
C LEU A 135 -7.61 38.55 35.90
N GLY A 136 -7.66 39.79 35.42
CA GLY A 136 -6.82 40.25 34.33
C GLY A 136 -5.32 40.21 34.61
N GLN A 137 -4.92 40.10 35.88
CA GLN A 137 -3.52 39.98 36.29
C GLN A 137 -3.08 38.52 36.51
N SER A 138 -4.01 37.56 36.47
CA SER A 138 -3.69 36.12 36.59
C SER A 138 -3.39 35.51 35.22
N LEU A 139 -2.15 35.71 34.73
CA LEU A 139 -1.73 35.37 33.35
C LEU A 139 -0.95 34.05 33.22
N GLY A 140 -0.93 33.20 34.26
CA GLY A 140 -0.15 31.96 34.27
C GLY A 140 1.35 32.23 34.34
N ASP A 141 2.19 31.57 33.54
CA ASP A 141 3.64 31.81 33.54
C ASP A 141 4.06 33.11 32.82
N GLY A 142 3.13 33.84 32.20
CA GLY A 142 3.33 35.08 31.44
C GLY A 142 4.12 34.91 30.14
N GLN A 143 5.24 34.19 30.19
CA GLN A 143 6.18 34.00 29.09
C GLN A 143 5.57 33.19 27.94
N SER A 144 4.94 32.04 28.22
CA SER A 144 4.44 31.15 27.18
C SER A 144 3.41 31.81 26.25
N PRO A 145 2.35 32.49 26.76
CA PRO A 145 1.37 33.16 25.90
C PRO A 145 1.99 34.33 25.12
N GLU A 146 2.89 35.12 25.72
CA GLU A 146 3.55 36.24 25.03
C GLU A 146 4.48 35.77 23.91
N VAL A 147 5.30 34.75 24.16
CA VAL A 147 6.17 34.15 23.14
C VAL A 147 5.35 33.60 21.98
N ALA A 148 4.23 32.91 22.26
CA ALA A 148 3.34 32.41 21.23
C ALA A 148 2.68 33.55 20.42
N TRP A 149 2.28 34.63 21.10
CA TRP A 149 1.72 35.82 20.47
C TRP A 149 2.73 36.49 19.54
N VAL A 150 3.97 36.71 20.00
CA VAL A 150 5.04 37.34 19.20
C VAL A 150 5.38 36.50 17.96
N LYS A 151 5.50 35.18 18.10
CA LYS A 151 5.76 34.28 16.95
C LYS A 151 4.69 34.40 15.88
N LYS A 152 3.41 34.48 16.27
CA LYS A 152 2.28 34.70 15.35
C LYS A 152 2.27 36.13 14.80
N ARG A 153 2.58 37.14 15.62
CA ARG A 153 2.65 38.55 15.21
C ARG A 153 3.71 38.78 14.15
N ILE A 154 4.89 38.17 14.30
CA ILE A 154 5.96 38.21 13.30
C ILE A 154 5.43 37.69 11.96
N GLN A 155 4.83 36.50 11.95
CA GLN A 155 4.29 35.91 10.73
C GLN A 155 3.22 36.80 10.07
N TYR A 156 2.34 37.38 10.90
CA TYR A 156 1.32 38.30 10.46
C TYR A 156 1.91 39.56 9.81
N LEU A 157 2.88 40.22 10.46
CA LEU A 157 3.51 41.43 9.97
C LEU A 157 4.31 41.18 8.68
N MET A 158 5.01 40.05 8.61
CA MET A 158 5.70 39.62 7.39
C MET A 158 4.72 39.50 6.21
N SER A 159 3.54 38.90 6.44
CA SER A 159 2.48 38.79 5.42
C SER A 159 1.91 40.15 5.00
N LYS A 160 1.65 41.03 5.97
CA LYS A 160 1.07 42.36 5.71
C LYS A 160 2.02 43.21 4.89
N TYR A 161 3.31 43.20 5.20
CA TYR A 161 4.28 44.10 4.58
C TYR A 161 5.13 43.45 3.49
N SER A 162 4.84 42.20 3.11
CA SER A 162 5.56 41.45 2.06
C SER A 162 7.06 41.39 2.36
N PHE A 163 7.40 40.86 3.54
CA PHE A 163 8.78 40.75 4.03
C PHE A 163 9.18 39.29 4.25
N GLY A 164 10.47 39.00 4.08
CA GLY A 164 11.04 37.66 4.25
C GLY A 164 10.39 36.64 3.32
N ASP A 165 9.75 35.62 3.88
CA ASP A 165 9.09 34.53 3.14
C ASP A 165 7.94 35.00 2.23
N TYR A 166 7.48 36.25 2.39
CA TYR A 166 6.45 36.90 1.58
C TYR A 166 7.00 37.87 0.52
N ASP A 167 8.32 38.01 0.40
CA ASP A 167 8.96 38.78 -0.65
C ASP A 167 8.97 38.01 -1.99
N ALA A 168 8.97 38.75 -3.12
CA ALA A 168 8.89 38.14 -4.45
C ALA A 168 10.07 37.21 -4.73
N LYS A 169 11.26 37.57 -4.24
CA LYS A 169 12.53 36.93 -4.57
C LYS A 169 12.85 35.73 -3.67
N THR A 170 12.13 35.59 -2.55
CA THR A 170 12.34 34.47 -1.63
C THR A 170 11.75 33.19 -2.20
N ALA A 171 12.57 32.14 -2.27
CA ALA A 171 12.18 30.82 -2.76
C ALA A 171 11.83 29.82 -1.64
N GLU A 172 12.23 30.10 -0.39
CA GLU A 172 12.00 29.21 0.75
C GLU A 172 10.50 29.09 1.09
N GLY A 173 10.04 27.87 1.37
CA GLY A 173 8.68 27.60 1.84
C GLY A 173 7.57 28.05 0.88
N ALA A 174 7.82 27.97 -0.43
CA ALA A 174 6.90 28.40 -1.47
C ALA A 174 6.40 27.24 -2.34
N ILE A 175 5.22 27.41 -2.92
CA ILE A 175 4.77 26.61 -4.06
C ILE A 175 5.18 27.38 -5.31
N THR A 176 5.81 26.73 -6.28
CA THR A 176 6.29 27.39 -7.50
C THR A 176 5.92 26.60 -8.74
N VAL A 177 5.41 27.30 -9.73
CA VAL A 177 5.04 26.73 -11.04
C VAL A 177 5.23 27.77 -12.13
N ARG A 178 5.26 27.33 -13.38
CA ARG A 178 5.19 28.24 -14.53
C ARG A 178 3.79 28.26 -15.12
N THR A 179 3.33 29.46 -15.41
CA THR A 179 2.10 29.70 -16.17
C THR A 179 2.39 29.55 -17.66
N SER A 180 1.40 29.08 -18.44
CA SER A 180 1.57 28.85 -19.87
C SER A 180 0.84 29.87 -20.73
N ALA A 181 1.30 30.05 -21.98
CA ALA A 181 0.64 30.85 -23.03
C ALA A 181 -0.80 30.44 -23.32
N GLN A 182 -1.11 29.16 -23.11
CA GLN A 182 -2.32 28.52 -23.59
C GLN A 182 -3.47 28.73 -22.60
N ALA A 183 -3.57 29.92 -22.02
CA ALA A 183 -4.78 30.33 -21.35
C ALA A 183 -5.94 30.08 -22.31
N ASP A 184 -6.90 29.28 -21.85
CA ASP A 184 -8.21 29.16 -22.46
C ASP A 184 -8.62 30.54 -22.98
N ALA A 185 -8.86 30.65 -24.29
CA ALA A 185 -9.04 31.92 -25.01
C ALA A 185 -10.22 32.77 -24.50
N THR A 186 -10.89 32.33 -23.43
CA THR A 186 -12.05 32.96 -22.79
C THR A 186 -11.71 33.73 -21.50
N THR A 187 -10.59 33.49 -20.80
CA THR A 187 -10.24 34.23 -19.57
C THR A 187 -8.74 34.52 -19.43
N ASN A 188 -8.35 35.80 -19.49
CA ASN A 188 -6.97 36.28 -19.27
C ASN A 188 -6.55 36.31 -17.79
N SER A 189 -7.11 35.46 -16.92
CA SER A 189 -6.85 35.53 -15.48
C SER A 189 -6.91 34.19 -14.76
N ILE A 190 -6.05 33.98 -13.75
CA ILE A 190 -6.15 32.86 -12.78
C ILE A 190 -6.73 33.40 -11.47
N VAL A 191 -7.71 32.69 -10.89
CA VAL A 191 -8.28 33.05 -9.58
C VAL A 191 -7.82 32.02 -8.54
N LEU A 192 -6.77 32.34 -7.77
CA LEU A 192 -6.25 31.45 -6.74
C LEU A 192 -7.09 31.53 -5.47
N ARG A 193 -7.48 30.37 -4.94
CA ARG A 193 -8.27 30.23 -3.71
C ARG A 193 -7.42 29.67 -2.57
N LEU A 194 -6.78 30.55 -1.80
CA LEU A 194 -5.84 30.15 -0.74
C LEU A 194 -6.52 30.16 0.63
N THR A 195 -6.30 29.13 1.44
CA THR A 195 -6.84 29.04 2.80
C THR A 195 -5.68 29.03 3.81
N PRO A 196 -5.50 30.09 4.63
CA PRO A 196 -4.40 30.16 5.57
C PRO A 196 -4.68 29.38 6.87
N ALA A 197 -3.62 28.89 7.51
CA ALA A 197 -3.66 28.16 8.79
C ALA A 197 -3.75 29.09 10.02
N MET A 198 -3.57 30.38 9.83
CA MET A 198 -3.70 31.42 10.84
C MET A 198 -4.24 32.69 10.17
N LYS A 199 -4.82 33.62 10.91
CA LYS A 199 -5.19 34.93 10.35
C LYS A 199 -3.96 35.64 9.81
N LEU A 200 -3.92 35.96 8.51
CA LEU A 200 -2.81 36.64 7.81
C LEU A 200 -3.27 37.19 6.45
N TYR A 201 -2.35 37.74 5.66
CA TYR A 201 -2.57 38.12 4.27
C TYR A 201 -1.94 37.10 3.33
N PRO A 202 -2.70 36.18 2.70
CA PRO A 202 -2.14 35.25 1.74
C PRO A 202 -1.51 36.03 0.59
N THR A 203 -0.33 35.61 0.17
CA THR A 203 0.49 36.37 -0.79
C THR A 203 1.01 35.44 -1.87
N ILE A 204 1.05 35.95 -3.09
CA ILE A 204 1.71 35.32 -4.22
C ILE A 204 2.72 36.29 -4.83
N ALA A 205 3.65 35.75 -5.62
CA ALA A 205 4.39 36.53 -6.59
C ALA A 205 4.14 35.99 -7.99
N TYR A 206 3.90 36.89 -8.93
CA TYR A 206 3.82 36.59 -10.36
C TYR A 206 4.94 37.36 -11.07
N GLY A 207 5.96 36.63 -11.52
CA GLY A 207 7.24 37.23 -11.90
C GLY A 207 7.88 37.98 -10.72
N THR A 208 8.11 39.28 -10.89
CA THR A 208 8.65 40.17 -9.84
C THR A 208 7.56 40.90 -9.04
N THR A 209 6.29 40.74 -9.42
CA THR A 209 5.16 41.47 -8.84
C THR A 209 4.58 40.70 -7.66
N ILE A 210 4.53 41.33 -6.48
CA ILE A 210 3.81 40.81 -5.32
C ILE A 210 2.33 41.15 -5.43
N MET A 211 1.48 40.14 -5.24
CA MET A 211 0.04 40.31 -5.11
C MET A 211 -0.39 39.76 -3.75
N ARG A 212 -0.94 40.66 -2.93
CA ARG A 212 -1.39 40.35 -1.57
C ARG A 212 -2.92 40.25 -1.57
N GLY A 213 -3.45 39.13 -1.10
CA GLY A 213 -4.88 38.92 -0.90
C GLY A 213 -5.43 39.74 0.26
N ALA A 214 -6.72 39.58 0.53
CA ALA A 214 -7.38 40.22 1.67
C ALA A 214 -6.88 39.65 3.02
N ARG A 215 -7.06 40.43 4.09
CA ARG A 215 -6.83 39.96 5.46
C ARG A 215 -7.82 38.83 5.76
N THR A 216 -7.31 37.61 5.94
CA THR A 216 -8.16 36.42 5.91
C THR A 216 -8.02 35.63 7.21
N ASP A 217 -9.14 35.25 7.80
CA ASP A 217 -9.17 34.42 9.01
C ASP A 217 -8.68 33.00 8.74
N ALA A 218 -8.14 32.35 9.78
CA ALA A 218 -7.68 30.97 9.70
C ALA A 218 -8.81 30.05 9.22
N GLY A 219 -8.54 29.19 8.24
CA GLY A 219 -9.52 28.26 7.69
C GLY A 219 -10.57 28.89 6.76
N LYS A 220 -10.51 30.19 6.47
CA LYS A 220 -11.35 30.83 5.45
C LYS A 220 -10.55 31.03 4.16
N ALA A 221 -11.19 30.81 3.02
CA ALA A 221 -10.54 31.01 1.73
C ALA A 221 -10.48 32.50 1.36
N CYS A 222 -9.41 32.93 0.70
CA CYS A 222 -9.33 34.21 0.01
C CYS A 222 -9.08 33.99 -1.48
N GLU A 223 -9.62 34.88 -2.30
CA GLU A 223 -9.36 34.90 -3.73
C GLU A 223 -8.27 35.92 -4.07
N ILE A 224 -7.31 35.51 -4.90
CA ILE A 224 -6.31 36.39 -5.49
C ILE A 224 -6.38 36.20 -7.00
N ILE A 225 -6.72 37.28 -7.70
CA ILE A 225 -6.85 37.30 -9.15
C ILE A 225 -5.51 37.70 -9.76
N VAL A 226 -5.02 36.91 -10.71
CA VAL A 226 -3.77 37.11 -11.44
C VAL A 226 -4.10 37.32 -12.91
N ASP A 227 -3.85 38.52 -13.42
CA ASP A 227 -4.03 38.82 -14.85
C ASP A 227 -2.83 38.30 -15.67
N ILE A 228 -3.10 37.32 -16.52
CA ILE A 228 -2.13 36.72 -17.44
C ILE A 228 -2.21 37.54 -18.75
N ASN A 229 -1.63 38.74 -18.77
CA ASN A 229 -1.67 39.68 -19.90
C ASN A 229 -0.89 39.20 -21.15
N GLY A 230 -1.21 38.04 -21.71
CA GLY A 230 -0.62 37.49 -22.94
C GLY A 230 0.88 37.15 -22.88
N THR A 231 1.53 37.30 -21.72
CA THR A 231 2.93 36.89 -21.50
C THR A 231 2.94 35.48 -20.92
N SER A 232 3.55 34.57 -21.68
CA SER A 232 3.22 33.14 -21.70
C SER A 232 4.08 32.22 -20.85
N ASP A 233 5.02 32.77 -20.07
CA ASP A 233 6.00 31.98 -19.32
C ASP A 233 6.52 32.79 -18.13
N GLN A 234 5.63 33.07 -17.17
CA GLN A 234 6.03 33.69 -15.91
C GLN A 234 5.90 32.69 -14.76
N GLN A 235 6.86 32.77 -13.83
CA GLN A 235 6.81 31.99 -12.60
C GLN A 235 5.71 32.56 -11.70
N LEU A 236 4.77 31.71 -11.33
CA LEU A 236 3.83 31.93 -10.25
C LEU A 236 4.39 31.26 -9.00
N SER A 237 4.42 31.99 -7.88
CA SER A 237 4.80 31.44 -6.59
C SER A 237 3.83 31.81 -5.49
N VAL A 238 3.30 30.81 -4.79
CA VAL A 238 2.52 31.03 -3.56
C VAL A 238 3.51 31.12 -2.40
N LYS A 239 3.48 32.25 -1.70
CA LYS A 239 4.47 32.57 -0.68
C LYS A 239 4.06 32.05 0.70
N SER A 240 5.05 31.61 1.47
CA SER A 240 4.88 31.10 2.84
C SER A 240 3.82 29.99 2.97
N ALA A 241 3.86 29.00 2.06
CA ALA A 241 2.90 27.90 1.98
C ALA A 241 2.90 26.99 3.23
N ASP A 242 3.95 27.05 4.06
CA ASP A 242 3.98 26.45 5.41
C ASP A 242 2.83 26.94 6.31
N TYR A 243 2.23 28.09 6.02
CA TYR A 243 1.12 28.68 6.75
C TYR A 243 -0.20 28.62 5.98
N LEU A 244 -0.30 27.75 4.97
CA LEU A 244 -1.54 27.43 4.27
C LEU A 244 -2.06 26.05 4.68
N LEU A 245 -3.38 25.89 4.73
CA LEU A 245 -4.08 24.62 4.90
C LEU A 245 -4.47 24.00 3.55
N ASP A 246 -4.82 24.84 2.58
CA ASP A 246 -5.30 24.45 1.26
C ASP A 246 -4.95 25.53 0.22
N ILE A 247 -4.71 25.11 -1.02
CA ILE A 247 -4.43 25.95 -2.19
C ILE A 247 -5.64 26.03 -3.14
N GLY A 248 -6.71 25.29 -2.84
CA GLY A 248 -7.91 25.19 -3.66
C GLY A 248 -7.78 24.14 -4.75
N ASP A 249 -8.71 24.17 -5.70
CA ASP A 249 -8.72 23.31 -6.88
C ASP A 249 -7.92 23.97 -8.01
N TRP A 250 -6.87 23.30 -8.47
CA TRP A 250 -5.98 23.76 -9.54
C TRP A 250 -6.16 22.96 -10.84
N SER A 251 -7.09 22.00 -10.89
CA SER A 251 -7.30 21.14 -12.07
C SER A 251 -7.55 21.95 -13.36
N SER A 252 -8.33 23.03 -13.24
CA SER A 252 -8.67 23.90 -14.38
C SER A 252 -7.60 24.91 -14.79
N TYR A 253 -6.47 25.01 -14.07
CA TYR A 253 -5.46 26.02 -14.36
C TYR A 253 -4.50 25.55 -15.45
N VAL A 254 -4.24 26.43 -16.41
CA VAL A 254 -3.30 26.15 -17.52
C VAL A 254 -1.85 26.44 -17.10
N ILE A 255 -1.34 25.59 -16.22
CA ILE A 255 0.05 25.63 -15.73
C ILE A 255 0.84 24.46 -16.30
N ASN A 256 2.14 24.66 -16.57
CA ASN A 256 2.98 23.67 -17.24
C ASN A 256 4.38 23.54 -16.61
N GLY A 257 5.12 22.54 -17.09
CA GLY A 257 6.49 22.28 -16.64
C GLY A 257 6.55 21.66 -15.26
N ALA A 258 7.54 22.06 -14.45
CA ALA A 258 7.74 21.51 -13.11
C ALA A 258 6.92 22.27 -12.06
N LEU A 259 6.16 21.53 -11.24
CA LEU A 259 5.48 22.06 -10.05
C LEU A 259 6.22 21.60 -8.79
N SER A 260 6.66 22.56 -7.99
CA SER A 260 7.25 22.30 -6.67
C SER A 260 6.31 22.80 -5.58
N ILE A 261 5.98 21.94 -4.62
CA ILE A 261 5.08 22.24 -3.51
C ILE A 261 5.86 22.05 -2.21
N ILE A 262 6.17 23.17 -1.55
CA ILE A 262 6.82 23.17 -0.24
C ILE A 262 5.89 23.79 0.79
N GLY A 263 5.25 22.97 1.64
CA GLY A 263 4.26 23.47 2.57
C GLY A 263 3.90 22.50 3.71
N LYS A 264 4.34 22.84 4.92
CA LYS A 264 4.20 22.02 6.13
C LYS A 264 2.77 21.67 6.53
N ARG A 265 1.84 22.60 6.36
CA ARG A 265 0.47 22.51 6.91
C ARG A 265 -0.60 22.23 5.87
N LEU A 266 -0.20 22.10 4.60
CA LEU A 266 -1.11 21.72 3.52
C LEU A 266 -1.73 20.36 3.84
N LYS A 267 -3.05 20.27 3.72
CA LYS A 267 -3.80 19.04 3.95
C LYS A 267 -4.22 18.35 2.66
N ARG A 268 -4.48 19.12 1.60
CA ARG A 268 -4.99 18.63 0.33
C ARG A 268 -4.26 19.26 -0.84
N LEU A 269 -3.96 18.45 -1.85
CA LEU A 269 -3.54 18.89 -3.18
C LEU A 269 -4.56 18.42 -4.21
N LYS A 270 -5.37 19.34 -4.72
CA LYS A 270 -6.34 19.07 -5.78
C LYS A 270 -5.81 19.64 -7.09
N LEU A 271 -5.03 18.84 -7.81
CA LEU A 271 -4.39 19.20 -9.08
C LEU A 271 -5.04 18.53 -10.28
N GLY A 272 -5.67 17.37 -10.09
CA GLY A 272 -6.42 16.63 -11.12
C GLY A 272 -7.93 16.60 -10.84
N ASP A 273 -8.66 15.91 -11.70
CA ASP A 273 -10.08 15.58 -11.52
C ASP A 273 -10.41 14.30 -12.29
N GLU A 274 -11.32 13.49 -11.74
CA GLU A 274 -11.85 12.30 -12.42
C GLU A 274 -12.46 12.65 -13.79
N ASN A 275 -13.09 13.83 -13.93
CA ASN A 275 -13.53 14.33 -15.21
C ASN A 275 -12.36 14.98 -15.96
N GLU A 276 -11.76 14.23 -16.89
CA GLU A 276 -10.66 14.66 -17.76
C GLU A 276 -10.89 16.04 -18.42
N GLN A 277 -12.12 16.39 -18.78
CA GLN A 277 -12.43 17.67 -19.43
C GLN A 277 -12.22 18.89 -18.52
N LYS A 278 -12.19 18.71 -17.19
CA LYS A 278 -11.85 19.79 -16.25
C LYS A 278 -10.35 19.98 -16.08
N VAL A 279 -9.54 19.00 -16.46
CA VAL A 279 -8.10 19.01 -16.25
C VAL A 279 -7.41 19.73 -17.40
N LYS A 280 -6.91 20.94 -17.11
CA LYS A 280 -6.13 21.78 -18.05
C LYS A 280 -4.66 21.92 -17.63
N ILE A 281 -4.31 21.40 -16.48
CA ILE A 281 -2.94 21.37 -15.98
C ILE A 281 -2.08 20.42 -16.84
N LEU A 282 -0.87 20.86 -17.18
CA LEU A 282 0.07 20.15 -18.07
C LEU A 282 1.47 20.09 -17.45
N ILE A 283 1.54 19.81 -16.15
CA ILE A 283 2.83 19.65 -15.45
C ILE A 283 3.50 18.34 -15.87
N SER A 284 4.82 18.37 -16.04
CA SER A 284 5.62 17.20 -16.39
C SER A 284 6.24 16.52 -15.17
N SER A 285 6.33 17.24 -14.04
CA SER A 285 6.85 16.72 -12.78
C SER A 285 6.23 17.44 -11.57
N LEU A 286 6.11 16.70 -10.48
CA LEU A 286 5.65 17.18 -9.19
C LEU A 286 6.69 16.87 -8.12
N THR A 287 7.20 17.89 -7.45
CA THR A 287 8.13 17.75 -6.32
C THR A 287 7.43 18.17 -5.03
N LEU A 288 7.44 17.28 -4.04
CA LEU A 288 6.88 17.53 -2.72
C LEU A 288 8.00 17.76 -1.71
N GLY A 289 8.00 18.90 -1.02
CA GLY A 289 8.96 19.24 0.02
C GLY A 289 8.28 19.60 1.33
N ASN A 290 8.71 19.03 2.46
CA ASN A 290 8.16 19.35 3.79
C ASN A 290 6.61 19.18 3.89
N THR A 291 5.97 18.37 3.05
CA THR A 291 4.50 18.26 2.97
C THR A 291 3.88 17.31 4.02
N THR A 292 4.49 17.25 5.21
CA THR A 292 4.20 16.26 6.27
C THR A 292 2.75 16.21 6.78
N SER A 293 1.93 17.23 6.49
CA SER A 293 0.51 17.27 6.88
C SER A 293 -0.46 16.86 5.78
N LEU A 294 0.02 16.50 4.58
CA LEU A 294 -0.87 16.10 3.49
C LEU A 294 -1.63 14.83 3.85
N GLU A 295 -2.94 14.90 3.60
CA GLU A 295 -3.91 13.83 3.80
C GLU A 295 -4.48 13.36 2.45
N GLU A 296 -4.53 14.21 1.42
CA GLU A 296 -5.08 13.90 0.09
C GLU A 296 -4.23 14.50 -1.04
N ILE A 297 -3.97 13.69 -2.06
CA ILE A 297 -3.34 14.09 -3.32
C ILE A 297 -4.19 13.56 -4.47
N ASP A 298 -4.69 14.47 -5.29
CA ASP A 298 -5.41 14.19 -6.53
C ASP A 298 -4.65 14.79 -7.71
N VAL A 299 -4.13 13.91 -8.56
CA VAL A 299 -3.42 14.20 -9.81
C VAL A 299 -4.04 13.42 -10.98
N GLN A 300 -5.32 13.06 -10.89
CA GLN A 300 -6.00 12.32 -11.95
C GLN A 300 -6.01 13.10 -13.27
N ASN A 301 -5.89 12.36 -14.37
CA ASN A 301 -5.94 12.83 -15.75
C ASN A 301 -4.90 13.91 -16.12
N ILE A 302 -3.87 14.12 -15.31
CA ILE A 302 -2.70 14.92 -15.70
C ILE A 302 -1.80 14.04 -16.58
N SER A 303 -2.19 13.85 -17.84
CA SER A 303 -1.55 12.91 -18.77
C SER A 303 -0.06 13.20 -19.02
N THR A 304 0.40 14.42 -18.80
CA THR A 304 1.82 14.82 -18.91
C THR A 304 2.65 14.50 -17.67
N LEU A 305 2.03 14.23 -16.52
CA LEU A 305 2.73 13.95 -15.26
C LEU A 305 3.25 12.53 -15.28
N GLY A 306 4.55 12.38 -15.55
CA GLY A 306 5.23 11.08 -15.64
C GLY A 306 6.32 10.88 -14.60
N GLY A 307 6.95 9.71 -14.65
CA GLY A 307 8.05 9.35 -13.76
C GLY A 307 7.58 8.95 -12.37
N SER A 308 8.30 9.38 -11.35
CA SER A 308 8.15 8.90 -9.97
C SER A 308 7.69 10.02 -9.04
N LEU A 309 6.73 9.72 -8.16
CA LEU A 309 6.31 10.62 -7.09
C LEU A 309 6.71 10.09 -5.72
N ASP A 310 7.54 10.85 -5.01
CA ASP A 310 8.04 10.50 -3.68
C ASP A 310 7.16 11.09 -2.57
N MET A 311 6.51 10.21 -1.82
CA MET A 311 5.63 10.52 -0.69
C MET A 311 6.07 9.80 0.60
N ARG A 312 7.34 9.39 0.68
CA ARG A 312 7.87 8.62 1.84
C ARG A 312 7.90 9.40 3.15
N SER A 313 7.71 10.72 3.09
CA SER A 313 7.59 11.59 4.28
C SER A 313 6.14 11.88 4.68
N ASN A 314 5.14 11.35 3.95
CA ASN A 314 3.72 11.68 4.10
C ASN A 314 2.95 10.61 4.89
N PHE A 315 3.33 10.39 6.15
CA PHE A 315 2.67 9.40 7.04
C PHE A 315 1.17 9.65 7.27
N ARG A 316 0.69 10.87 7.02
CA ARG A 316 -0.72 11.25 7.17
C ARG A 316 -1.55 11.09 5.89
N LEU A 317 -0.92 10.71 4.78
CA LEU A 317 -1.60 10.55 3.50
C LEU A 317 -2.64 9.44 3.62
N ARG A 318 -3.90 9.76 3.32
CA ARG A 318 -5.05 8.86 3.33
C ARG A 318 -5.50 8.51 1.93
N LYS A 319 -5.39 9.44 0.98
CA LYS A 319 -5.91 9.27 -0.37
C LYS A 319 -4.91 9.72 -1.42
N PHE A 320 -4.61 8.84 -2.37
CA PHE A 320 -3.78 9.12 -3.54
C PHE A 320 -4.52 8.72 -4.81
N LEU A 321 -4.89 9.70 -5.63
CA LEU A 321 -5.59 9.49 -6.89
C LEU A 321 -4.73 9.94 -8.07
N ALA A 322 -4.38 9.00 -8.94
CA ALA A 322 -3.50 9.26 -10.08
C ALA A 322 -3.96 8.58 -11.38
N GLY A 323 -5.14 7.96 -11.42
CA GLY A 323 -5.75 7.43 -12.64
C GLY A 323 -5.73 8.43 -13.79
N GLY A 324 -5.36 7.98 -14.99
CA GLY A 324 -5.22 8.82 -16.18
C GLY A 324 -3.96 9.72 -16.25
N SER A 325 -3.13 9.75 -15.21
CA SER A 325 -1.76 10.32 -15.31
C SER A 325 -0.78 9.36 -15.99
N SER A 326 0.47 9.78 -16.16
CA SER A 326 1.55 8.96 -16.74
C SER A 326 2.61 8.53 -15.71
N LEU A 327 2.30 8.57 -14.41
CA LEU A 327 3.24 8.15 -13.36
C LEU A 327 3.57 6.67 -13.52
N THR A 328 4.84 6.32 -13.39
CA THR A 328 5.33 4.93 -13.42
C THR A 328 5.54 4.38 -12.02
N GLU A 329 5.74 5.27 -11.04
CA GLU A 329 6.04 4.91 -9.66
C GLU A 329 5.38 5.90 -8.68
N ALA A 330 4.89 5.37 -7.55
CA ALA A 330 4.43 6.15 -6.40
C ALA A 330 5.00 5.51 -5.13
N HIS A 331 5.83 6.27 -4.40
CA HIS A 331 6.53 5.77 -3.21
C HIS A 331 5.88 6.31 -1.94
N PHE A 332 5.19 5.44 -1.20
CA PHE A 332 4.47 5.82 0.02
C PHE A 332 5.36 5.73 1.26
N ALA A 333 4.98 6.45 2.32
CA ALA A 333 5.62 6.29 3.62
C ALA A 333 5.32 4.89 4.18
N ASP A 334 6.34 4.25 4.72
CA ASP A 334 6.20 2.98 5.42
C ASP A 334 5.38 3.19 6.70
N GLY A 335 4.18 2.60 6.78
CA GLY A 335 3.25 2.89 7.87
C GLY A 335 2.34 4.10 7.63
N ALA A 336 2.16 4.56 6.38
CA ALA A 336 1.23 5.65 6.07
C ALA A 336 -0.22 5.27 6.42
N ALA A 337 -1.03 6.28 6.76
CA ALA A 337 -2.46 6.13 7.03
C ALA A 337 -3.33 5.94 5.76
N LEU A 338 -2.76 5.31 4.72
CA LEU A 338 -3.33 5.23 3.38
C LEU A 338 -4.58 4.35 3.37
N GLU A 339 -5.69 4.92 2.90
CA GLU A 339 -7.03 4.32 2.84
C GLU A 339 -7.45 4.05 1.40
N GLU A 340 -6.99 4.88 0.43
CA GLU A 340 -7.36 4.78 -0.98
C GLU A 340 -6.18 5.11 -1.91
N VAL A 341 -5.99 4.26 -2.92
CA VAL A 341 -4.97 4.38 -3.97
C VAL A 341 -5.58 4.06 -5.33
N ASP A 342 -5.46 4.99 -6.27
CA ASP A 342 -5.82 4.81 -7.68
C ASP A 342 -4.60 5.02 -8.57
N TYR A 343 -4.04 3.92 -9.07
CA TYR A 343 -2.84 3.95 -9.91
C TYR A 343 -3.17 4.25 -11.38
N PRO A 344 -2.35 5.05 -12.09
CA PRO A 344 -2.46 5.17 -13.54
C PRO A 344 -2.04 3.89 -14.25
N ALA A 345 -2.56 3.68 -15.46
CA ALA A 345 -2.27 2.52 -16.29
C ALA A 345 -0.76 2.35 -16.61
N THR A 346 0.02 3.42 -16.57
CA THR A 346 1.47 3.43 -16.81
C THR A 346 2.30 2.94 -15.63
N THR A 347 1.69 2.70 -14.46
CA THR A 347 2.41 2.24 -13.27
C THR A 347 3.09 0.90 -13.54
N SER A 348 4.38 0.82 -13.28
CA SER A 348 5.17 -0.41 -13.42
C SER A 348 5.75 -0.91 -12.09
N TYR A 349 5.73 -0.07 -11.05
CA TYR A 349 6.21 -0.38 -9.71
C TYR A 349 5.08 -0.21 -8.68
N VAL A 350 4.68 -1.31 -8.05
CA VAL A 350 3.72 -1.31 -6.94
C VAL A 350 4.46 -1.66 -5.66
N GLU A 351 4.68 -0.68 -4.79
CA GLU A 351 5.27 -0.87 -3.45
C GLU A 351 4.31 -0.38 -2.37
N LEU A 352 3.90 -1.30 -1.49
CA LEU A 352 2.96 -1.06 -0.39
C LEU A 352 3.51 -1.70 0.89
N LYS A 353 3.86 -0.88 1.89
CA LYS A 353 4.52 -1.33 3.12
C LYS A 353 3.81 -0.79 4.37
N ASN A 354 3.39 -1.73 5.24
CA ASN A 354 2.73 -1.46 6.52
C ASN A 354 1.49 -0.56 6.39
N LEU A 355 0.64 -0.81 5.38
CA LEU A 355 -0.54 0.01 5.07
C LEU A 355 -1.83 -0.65 5.56
N ASP A 356 -1.98 -0.78 6.87
CA ASP A 356 -3.07 -1.53 7.51
C ASP A 356 -4.47 -1.00 7.18
N LYS A 357 -4.59 0.26 6.75
CA LYS A 357 -5.90 0.85 6.41
C LYS A 357 -6.32 0.62 4.96
N LEU A 358 -5.41 0.16 4.11
CA LEU A 358 -5.67 -0.04 2.69
C LEU A 358 -6.36 -1.39 2.48
N THR A 359 -7.47 -1.38 1.75
CA THR A 359 -8.25 -2.58 1.41
C THR A 359 -8.22 -2.84 -0.09
N ASN A 360 -8.67 -4.02 -0.51
CA ASN A 360 -8.69 -4.36 -1.94
C ASN A 360 -9.60 -3.46 -2.77
N GLU A 361 -10.77 -3.09 -2.25
CA GLU A 361 -11.77 -2.23 -2.91
C GLU A 361 -11.24 -0.81 -3.16
N HIS A 362 -10.30 -0.37 -2.32
CA HIS A 362 -9.71 0.97 -2.37
C HIS A 362 -8.25 0.96 -2.85
N CYS A 363 -7.79 -0.13 -3.47
CA CYS A 363 -6.46 -0.23 -4.07
C CYS A 363 -6.63 -0.62 -5.54
N ASN A 364 -6.86 0.36 -6.41
CA ASN A 364 -7.08 0.13 -7.83
C ASN A 364 -5.74 -0.07 -8.56
N THR A 365 -5.51 -1.32 -8.97
CA THR A 365 -4.36 -1.75 -9.79
C THR A 365 -4.79 -2.33 -11.13
N GLU A 366 -6.08 -2.33 -11.45
CA GLU A 366 -6.62 -3.01 -12.64
C GLU A 366 -6.06 -2.39 -13.93
N GLY A 367 -6.06 -1.06 -14.02
CA GLY A 367 -5.55 -0.34 -15.19
C GLY A 367 -4.06 -0.55 -15.43
N CYS A 368 -3.27 -0.78 -14.38
CA CYS A 368 -1.82 -0.96 -14.49
C CYS A 368 -1.35 -2.41 -14.52
N ALA A 369 -2.21 -3.37 -14.18
CA ALA A 369 -1.88 -4.80 -14.11
C ALA A 369 -1.11 -5.34 -15.33
N PRO A 370 -1.42 -4.98 -16.60
CA PRO A 370 -0.65 -5.41 -17.76
C PRO A 370 0.80 -4.89 -17.82
N ASN A 371 1.13 -3.82 -17.09
CA ASN A 371 2.40 -3.11 -17.12
C ASN A 371 3.25 -3.29 -15.84
N VAL A 372 2.68 -3.87 -14.77
CA VAL A 372 3.40 -4.07 -13.50
C VAL A 372 4.59 -4.99 -13.73
N MET A 373 5.78 -4.45 -13.48
CA MET A 373 7.06 -5.15 -13.59
C MET A 373 7.61 -5.56 -12.22
N SER A 374 7.31 -4.79 -11.18
CA SER A 374 7.72 -5.06 -9.81
C SER A 374 6.56 -4.92 -8.85
N TYR A 375 6.36 -5.94 -8.01
CA TYR A 375 5.31 -6.02 -7.01
C TYR A 375 5.90 -6.33 -5.64
N PHE A 376 5.90 -5.33 -4.75
CA PHE A 376 6.39 -5.42 -3.38
C PHE A 376 5.27 -5.03 -2.41
N VAL A 377 4.67 -6.02 -1.76
CA VAL A 377 3.71 -5.80 -0.68
C VAL A 377 4.16 -6.47 0.61
N SER A 378 4.19 -5.72 1.71
CA SER A 378 4.57 -6.23 3.03
C SER A 378 3.78 -5.59 4.15
N GLY A 379 3.20 -6.40 5.05
CA GLY A 379 2.52 -5.91 6.25
C GLY A 379 1.25 -5.11 5.96
N CYS A 380 0.48 -5.49 4.94
CA CYS A 380 -0.80 -4.84 4.63
C CYS A 380 -1.95 -5.79 5.00
N ASP A 381 -2.30 -5.87 6.29
CA ASP A 381 -3.16 -6.93 6.84
C ASP A 381 -4.59 -6.96 6.26
N ASN A 382 -5.12 -5.81 5.86
CA ASN A 382 -6.46 -5.69 5.26
C ASN A 382 -6.45 -5.77 3.72
N LEU A 383 -5.27 -5.94 3.12
CA LEU A 383 -5.11 -6.22 1.71
C LEU A 383 -5.04 -7.74 1.49
N GLN A 384 -5.46 -8.21 0.32
CA GLN A 384 -5.18 -9.58 -0.14
C GLN A 384 -4.08 -9.52 -1.21
N PRO A 385 -2.79 -9.36 -0.82
CA PRO A 385 -1.71 -9.17 -1.77
C PRO A 385 -1.48 -10.35 -2.73
N VAL A 386 -1.75 -11.59 -2.33
CA VAL A 386 -1.65 -12.77 -3.21
C VAL A 386 -2.76 -12.74 -4.26
N LYS A 387 -4.00 -12.42 -3.88
CA LYS A 387 -5.09 -12.21 -4.83
C LYS A 387 -4.73 -11.13 -5.87
N LYS A 388 -4.23 -9.97 -5.43
CA LYS A 388 -3.79 -8.89 -6.35
C LYS A 388 -2.63 -9.31 -7.25
N LEU A 389 -1.68 -10.08 -6.72
CA LEU A 389 -0.59 -10.65 -7.52
C LEU A 389 -1.14 -11.56 -8.63
N ILE A 390 -2.11 -12.42 -8.32
CA ILE A 390 -2.76 -13.29 -9.30
C ILE A 390 -3.45 -12.47 -10.39
N ASP A 391 -4.20 -11.42 -10.00
CA ASP A 391 -4.86 -10.52 -10.96
C ASP A 391 -3.85 -9.88 -11.93
N ILE A 392 -2.67 -9.48 -11.43
CA ILE A 392 -1.56 -8.97 -12.25
C ILE A 392 -1.03 -10.04 -13.20
N MET A 393 -0.76 -11.25 -12.70
CA MET A 393 -0.30 -12.37 -13.54
C MET A 393 -1.31 -12.71 -14.64
N ASP A 394 -2.61 -12.62 -14.34
CA ASP A 394 -3.69 -12.87 -15.30
C ASP A 394 -3.78 -11.81 -16.38
N ALA A 395 -3.63 -10.54 -16.03
CA ALA A 395 -3.59 -9.44 -16.99
C ALA A 395 -2.40 -9.51 -17.97
N GLN A 396 -1.37 -10.30 -17.63
CA GLN A 396 -0.16 -10.49 -18.43
C GLN A 396 -0.11 -11.82 -19.18
N VAL A 397 -1.17 -12.64 -19.09
CA VAL A 397 -1.25 -13.89 -19.86
C VAL A 397 -1.14 -13.59 -21.37
N GLY A 398 -0.24 -14.29 -22.05
CA GLY A 398 0.00 -14.13 -23.50
C GLY A 398 1.10 -13.12 -23.85
N GLN A 399 1.67 -12.42 -22.88
CA GLN A 399 2.86 -11.58 -23.09
C GLN A 399 4.13 -12.45 -23.21
N VAL A 400 5.01 -12.11 -24.15
CA VAL A 400 6.29 -12.81 -24.36
C VAL A 400 7.41 -11.79 -24.62
N PRO A 401 8.28 -11.49 -23.63
CA PRO A 401 8.19 -11.89 -22.22
C PRO A 401 7.03 -11.16 -21.50
N HIS A 402 6.56 -11.72 -20.39
CA HIS A 402 5.66 -11.00 -19.47
C HIS A 402 6.39 -9.84 -18.78
N ALA A 403 5.62 -8.86 -18.30
CA ALA A 403 6.17 -7.65 -17.67
C ALA A 403 6.67 -7.90 -16.25
N LEU A 404 5.95 -8.69 -15.45
CA LEU A 404 6.17 -8.94 -14.03
C LEU A 404 7.43 -9.77 -13.78
N ARG A 405 8.51 -9.13 -13.31
CA ARG A 405 9.79 -9.80 -13.07
C ARG A 405 10.16 -9.94 -11.61
N TYR A 406 9.72 -9.01 -10.77
CA TYR A 406 10.16 -8.94 -9.37
C TYR A 406 8.98 -9.01 -8.41
N VAL A 407 9.02 -9.94 -7.47
CA VAL A 407 7.91 -10.19 -6.55
C VAL A 407 8.39 -10.38 -5.12
N ARG A 408 7.75 -9.65 -4.21
CA ARG A 408 7.82 -9.86 -2.76
C ARG A 408 6.44 -9.65 -2.13
N CYS A 409 5.91 -10.68 -1.50
CA CYS A 409 4.66 -10.66 -0.75
C CYS A 409 4.93 -11.22 0.66
N VAL A 410 4.76 -10.39 1.69
CA VAL A 410 5.08 -10.76 3.07
C VAL A 410 3.95 -10.36 4.02
N GLY A 411 3.63 -11.23 4.98
CA GLY A 411 2.67 -10.95 6.05
C GLY A 411 1.21 -11.20 5.69
N PHE A 412 0.93 -11.94 4.61
CA PHE A 412 -0.45 -12.22 4.20
C PHE A 412 -1.04 -13.45 4.89
N ASN A 413 -2.37 -13.45 5.06
CA ASN A 413 -3.15 -14.61 5.48
C ASN A 413 -4.45 -14.64 4.67
N GLU A 414 -4.46 -15.39 3.57
CA GLU A 414 -5.53 -15.37 2.58
C GLU A 414 -6.25 -16.71 2.49
N THR A 415 -7.53 -16.68 2.13
CA THR A 415 -8.34 -17.88 1.88
C THR A 415 -8.80 -17.86 0.43
N PHE A 416 -8.56 -18.96 -0.28
CA PHE A 416 -9.06 -19.17 -1.65
C PHE A 416 -10.01 -20.36 -1.69
N THR A 417 -11.07 -20.17 -2.47
CA THR A 417 -12.13 -21.16 -2.67
C THR A 417 -11.98 -21.98 -3.94
N ASP A 418 -10.88 -21.79 -4.67
CA ASP A 418 -10.52 -22.54 -5.87
C ASP A 418 -9.02 -22.88 -5.87
N GLY A 419 -8.66 -23.89 -6.67
CA GLY A 419 -7.26 -24.29 -6.87
C GLY A 419 -6.46 -23.34 -7.76
N ARG A 420 -7.10 -22.34 -8.38
CA ARG A 420 -6.46 -21.44 -9.36
C ARG A 420 -5.33 -20.64 -8.73
N ALA A 421 -5.52 -20.18 -7.50
CA ALA A 421 -4.49 -19.44 -6.78
C ALA A 421 -3.20 -20.26 -6.63
N PHE A 422 -3.36 -21.54 -6.30
CA PHE A 422 -2.24 -22.46 -6.14
C PHE A 422 -1.53 -22.74 -7.47
N ASP A 423 -2.29 -22.98 -8.54
CA ASP A 423 -1.74 -23.17 -9.89
C ASP A 423 -0.96 -21.93 -10.35
N LYS A 424 -1.47 -20.73 -10.07
CA LYS A 424 -0.78 -19.47 -10.40
C LYS A 424 0.51 -19.31 -9.63
N LEU A 425 0.51 -19.59 -8.33
CA LEU A 425 1.73 -19.54 -7.52
C LEU A 425 2.77 -20.56 -7.97
N SER A 426 2.34 -21.72 -8.50
CA SER A 426 3.27 -22.69 -9.07
C SER A 426 3.97 -22.21 -10.35
N GLN A 427 3.44 -21.19 -11.03
CA GLN A 427 4.11 -20.59 -12.20
C GLN A 427 5.29 -19.70 -11.79
N LEU A 428 5.32 -19.21 -10.54
CA LEU A 428 6.36 -18.33 -10.03
C LEU A 428 7.74 -19.00 -9.90
N VAL A 429 7.81 -20.34 -10.01
CA VAL A 429 9.06 -21.11 -9.96
C VAL A 429 9.63 -21.45 -11.35
N ASP A 430 9.04 -20.95 -12.44
CA ASP A 430 9.47 -21.25 -13.82
C ASP A 430 10.82 -20.61 -14.22
N GLY A 431 11.39 -19.79 -13.34
CA GLY A 431 12.67 -19.09 -13.53
C GLY A 431 12.59 -17.75 -14.24
N THR A 432 11.39 -17.29 -14.60
CA THR A 432 11.17 -15.97 -15.23
C THR A 432 10.88 -14.85 -14.22
N TYR A 433 10.66 -15.22 -12.96
CA TYR A 433 10.43 -14.31 -11.83
C TYR A 433 11.61 -14.33 -10.85
N GLN A 434 11.83 -13.21 -10.16
CA GLN A 434 12.89 -13.01 -9.18
C GLN A 434 12.35 -12.36 -7.91
N GLY A 435 13.09 -12.47 -6.81
CA GLY A 435 12.72 -11.86 -5.54
C GLY A 435 13.20 -10.42 -5.41
N ILE A 436 12.57 -9.72 -4.48
CA ILE A 436 13.00 -8.41 -3.96
C ILE A 436 13.41 -8.65 -2.51
N ASP A 437 14.54 -8.09 -2.06
CA ASP A 437 14.93 -8.18 -0.66
C ASP A 437 14.10 -7.24 0.25
N ALA A 438 14.40 -7.20 1.56
CA ALA A 438 13.65 -6.38 2.51
C ALA A 438 13.90 -4.87 2.30
N GLU A 439 15.05 -4.50 1.75
CA GLU A 439 15.47 -3.14 1.46
C GLU A 439 14.96 -2.63 0.10
N GLY A 440 14.32 -3.48 -0.70
CA GLY A 440 13.78 -3.14 -2.02
C GLY A 440 14.78 -3.34 -3.17
N GLN A 441 15.88 -4.06 -2.97
CA GLN A 441 16.87 -4.33 -4.01
C GLN A 441 16.55 -5.60 -4.80
N TYR A 442 16.86 -5.57 -6.09
CA TYR A 442 16.64 -6.66 -7.03
C TYR A 442 17.86 -7.59 -7.13
N GLY A 443 17.60 -8.86 -7.47
CA GLY A 443 18.65 -9.80 -7.91
C GLY A 443 19.39 -10.53 -6.78
N ASN A 444 19.03 -10.27 -5.52
CA ASN A 444 19.59 -10.99 -4.37
C ASN A 444 18.92 -12.35 -4.18
N ASP A 445 17.63 -12.46 -4.50
CA ASP A 445 16.84 -13.68 -4.36
C ASP A 445 16.49 -14.25 -5.75
N PRO A 446 16.89 -15.50 -6.07
CA PRO A 446 16.65 -16.10 -7.39
C PRO A 446 15.18 -16.44 -7.66
N TYR A 447 14.34 -16.43 -6.63
CA TYR A 447 12.90 -16.69 -6.71
C TYR A 447 12.12 -15.60 -5.97
N PRO A 448 10.84 -15.37 -6.33
CA PRO A 448 9.93 -14.53 -5.57
C PRO A 448 9.96 -14.78 -4.06
N VAL A 449 9.78 -13.73 -3.25
CA VAL A 449 9.68 -13.91 -1.79
C VAL A 449 8.22 -13.99 -1.40
N LEU A 450 7.78 -15.19 -0.99
CA LEU A 450 6.44 -15.44 -0.46
C LEU A 450 6.54 -15.89 1.00
N ASP A 451 6.01 -15.06 1.91
CA ASP A 451 6.03 -15.29 3.35
C ASP A 451 4.66 -14.96 3.94
N GLY A 452 3.91 -15.99 4.32
CA GLY A 452 2.51 -15.84 4.72
C GLY A 452 1.79 -17.18 4.76
N THR A 453 0.47 -17.10 4.98
CA THR A 453 -0.41 -18.27 5.03
C THR A 453 -1.45 -18.22 3.92
N ILE A 454 -1.61 -19.32 3.19
CA ILE A 454 -2.71 -19.52 2.26
C ILE A 454 -3.56 -20.67 2.78
N ASN A 455 -4.85 -20.41 2.91
CA ASN A 455 -5.86 -21.40 3.27
C ASN A 455 -6.61 -21.76 1.99
N LEU A 456 -6.42 -22.99 1.50
CA LEU A 456 -7.16 -23.53 0.37
C LEU A 456 -8.31 -24.34 0.93
N SER A 457 -9.54 -23.87 0.72
CA SER A 457 -10.72 -24.66 1.07
C SER A 457 -10.96 -25.81 0.09
N THR A 458 -10.27 -25.81 -1.06
CA THR A 458 -10.25 -26.90 -2.04
C THR A 458 -9.08 -27.86 -1.78
N GLY A 459 -8.98 -28.90 -2.61
CA GLY A 459 -7.79 -29.72 -2.64
C GLY A 459 -6.62 -29.08 -3.39
N ALA A 460 -5.48 -29.76 -3.34
CA ALA A 460 -4.30 -29.45 -4.14
C ALA A 460 -3.58 -30.74 -4.53
N TYR A 461 -2.76 -30.69 -5.58
CA TYR A 461 -1.91 -31.81 -5.97
C TYR A 461 -0.61 -31.84 -5.16
N ARG A 462 -0.22 -33.03 -4.70
CA ARG A 462 0.93 -33.21 -3.80
C ARG A 462 2.27 -32.86 -4.44
N ASP A 463 2.44 -33.23 -5.71
CA ASP A 463 3.64 -32.96 -6.48
C ASP A 463 3.89 -31.45 -6.68
N THR A 464 2.82 -30.70 -7.00
CA THR A 464 2.86 -29.24 -7.11
C THR A 464 3.21 -28.60 -5.77
N TYR A 465 2.68 -29.12 -4.66
CA TYR A 465 3.02 -28.65 -3.31
C TYR A 465 4.49 -28.86 -2.97
N ASP A 466 5.00 -30.08 -3.18
CA ASP A 466 6.40 -30.40 -2.86
C ASP A 466 7.38 -29.57 -3.72
N ALA A 467 7.04 -29.34 -4.99
CA ALA A 467 7.81 -28.43 -5.87
C ALA A 467 7.81 -26.98 -5.35
N LEU A 468 6.65 -26.47 -4.95
CA LEU A 468 6.51 -25.10 -4.45
C LEU A 468 7.26 -24.88 -3.12
N MET A 469 7.14 -25.82 -2.19
CA MET A 469 7.77 -25.72 -0.86
C MET A 469 9.30 -25.86 -0.90
N THR A 470 9.86 -26.41 -1.98
CA THR A 470 11.32 -26.43 -2.20
C THR A 470 11.89 -25.02 -2.32
N HIS A 471 11.11 -24.09 -2.89
CA HIS A 471 11.53 -22.71 -3.13
C HIS A 471 11.01 -21.72 -2.08
N TYR A 472 9.87 -22.01 -1.44
CA TYR A 472 9.21 -21.10 -0.50
C TYR A 472 9.04 -21.70 0.90
N PRO A 473 10.12 -21.85 1.69
CA PRO A 473 10.07 -22.50 3.01
C PRO A 473 9.29 -21.71 4.07
N LYS A 474 9.01 -20.43 3.82
CA LYS A 474 8.24 -19.56 4.73
C LYS A 474 6.75 -19.51 4.38
N LEU A 475 6.35 -20.01 3.21
CA LEU A 475 4.96 -20.09 2.80
C LEU A 475 4.29 -21.25 3.54
N LYS A 476 3.22 -20.95 4.28
CA LYS A 476 2.38 -21.95 4.93
C LYS A 476 1.13 -22.18 4.11
N LEU A 477 0.85 -23.44 3.77
CA LEU A 477 -0.34 -23.81 3.03
C LEU A 477 -1.20 -24.73 3.90
N ASN A 478 -2.41 -24.28 4.20
CA ASN A 478 -3.43 -25.09 4.83
C ASN A 478 -4.35 -25.64 3.72
N ILE A 479 -4.18 -26.91 3.39
CA ILE A 479 -4.87 -27.58 2.28
C ILE A 479 -5.96 -28.49 2.84
N ALA A 480 -7.18 -28.40 2.31
CA ALA A 480 -8.31 -29.19 2.82
C ALA A 480 -8.17 -30.69 2.53
N LYS A 481 -7.68 -31.07 1.33
CA LYS A 481 -7.54 -32.47 0.87
C LYS A 481 -6.51 -32.61 -0.26
N TRP A 482 -6.05 -33.82 -0.52
CA TRP A 482 -5.07 -34.08 -1.58
C TRP A 482 -5.72 -34.72 -2.81
N TRP A 483 -5.56 -34.07 -3.96
CA TRP A 483 -6.04 -34.59 -5.24
C TRP A 483 -5.08 -35.60 -5.86
N ILE A 484 -5.64 -36.54 -6.62
CA ILE A 484 -4.90 -37.54 -7.38
C ILE A 484 -4.72 -37.02 -8.81
N ARG A 485 -3.46 -36.90 -9.24
CA ARG A 485 -3.14 -36.60 -10.64
C ARG A 485 -3.22 -37.89 -11.46
N PHE A 486 -4.11 -37.91 -12.46
CA PHE A 486 -4.27 -39.04 -13.37
C PHE A 486 -3.41 -38.86 -14.63
N GLU A 487 -2.66 -39.90 -14.99
CA GLU A 487 -1.91 -39.96 -16.26
C GLU A 487 -2.85 -40.09 -17.49
N ASP A 488 -3.99 -40.74 -17.33
CA ASP A 488 -4.99 -40.96 -18.37
C ASP A 488 -6.26 -40.09 -18.15
N PRO A 489 -6.61 -39.18 -19.08
CA PRO A 489 -7.80 -38.34 -18.95
C PRO A 489 -9.13 -39.10 -18.91
N GLU A 490 -9.27 -40.24 -19.59
CA GLU A 490 -10.48 -41.06 -19.57
C GLU A 490 -10.61 -41.81 -18.24
N VAL A 491 -9.49 -42.21 -17.62
CA VAL A 491 -9.51 -42.74 -16.25
C VAL A 491 -9.97 -41.68 -15.27
N LYS A 492 -9.44 -40.45 -15.36
CA LYS A 492 -9.93 -39.32 -14.56
C LYS A 492 -11.44 -39.13 -14.75
N ARG A 493 -11.91 -39.09 -16.00
CA ARG A 493 -13.33 -38.89 -16.32
C ARG A 493 -14.22 -39.95 -15.67
N ILE A 494 -13.86 -41.24 -15.80
CA ILE A 494 -14.60 -42.35 -15.18
C ILE A 494 -14.57 -42.22 -13.65
N CYS A 495 -13.41 -41.91 -13.09
CA CYS A 495 -13.22 -41.81 -11.65
C CYS A 495 -14.06 -40.68 -11.03
N VAL A 496 -14.00 -39.50 -11.61
CA VAL A 496 -14.78 -38.34 -11.18
C VAL A 496 -16.28 -38.62 -11.34
N GLU A 497 -16.72 -39.16 -12.48
CA GLU A 497 -18.14 -39.48 -12.72
C GLU A 497 -18.75 -40.43 -11.68
N ASN A 498 -17.95 -41.32 -11.08
CA ASN A 498 -18.45 -42.36 -10.18
C ASN A 498 -18.12 -42.12 -8.70
N TRP A 499 -17.06 -41.36 -8.39
CA TRP A 499 -16.53 -41.30 -7.02
C TRP A 499 -16.15 -39.89 -6.53
N ASP A 500 -16.31 -38.84 -7.33
CA ASP A 500 -16.28 -37.45 -6.84
C ASP A 500 -17.58 -37.17 -6.07
N LYS A 501 -17.50 -37.16 -4.74
CA LYS A 501 -18.66 -37.04 -3.85
C LYS A 501 -19.01 -35.59 -3.53
N ASP A 502 -18.02 -34.70 -3.53
CA ASP A 502 -18.24 -33.29 -3.25
C ASP A 502 -18.35 -32.41 -4.50
N GLY A 503 -18.18 -33.00 -5.68
CA GLY A 503 -18.43 -32.36 -6.96
C GLY A 503 -17.39 -31.31 -7.33
N ASP A 504 -16.17 -31.44 -6.80
CA ASP A 504 -15.08 -30.50 -7.08
C ASP A 504 -14.39 -30.74 -8.43
N GLY A 505 -14.80 -31.79 -9.16
CA GLY A 505 -14.29 -32.16 -10.47
C GLY A 505 -12.95 -32.90 -10.43
N GLU A 506 -12.47 -33.25 -9.23
CA GLU A 506 -11.25 -33.99 -8.98
C GLU A 506 -11.56 -35.24 -8.15
N LEU A 507 -10.60 -36.17 -8.05
CA LEU A 507 -10.70 -37.29 -7.10
C LEU A 507 -9.65 -37.11 -6.00
N SER A 508 -10.10 -37.00 -4.76
CA SER A 508 -9.22 -36.94 -3.60
C SER A 508 -8.72 -38.31 -3.13
N MET A 509 -7.63 -38.31 -2.35
CA MET A 509 -7.11 -39.51 -1.69
C MET A 509 -8.16 -40.15 -0.77
N GLU A 510 -8.94 -39.33 -0.07
CA GLU A 510 -10.01 -39.76 0.82
C GLU A 510 -11.16 -40.43 0.03
N GLU A 511 -11.56 -39.85 -1.10
CA GLU A 511 -12.58 -40.44 -1.97
C GLU A 511 -12.12 -41.74 -2.59
N ALA A 512 -10.89 -41.78 -3.12
CA ALA A 512 -10.26 -42.98 -3.63
C ALA A 512 -10.21 -44.10 -2.56
N ALA A 513 -9.76 -43.77 -1.35
CA ALA A 513 -9.74 -44.73 -0.23
C ALA A 513 -11.15 -45.20 0.19
N ALA A 514 -12.20 -44.43 -0.08
CA ALA A 514 -13.58 -44.80 0.17
C ALA A 514 -14.21 -45.66 -0.94
N VAL A 515 -13.54 -45.84 -2.09
CA VAL A 515 -14.02 -46.69 -3.18
C VAL A 515 -14.04 -48.16 -2.73
N SER A 516 -15.24 -48.70 -2.51
CA SER A 516 -15.41 -50.09 -2.08
C SER A 516 -15.58 -51.08 -3.25
N SER A 517 -15.90 -50.60 -4.46
CA SER A 517 -16.02 -51.42 -5.68
C SER A 517 -15.91 -50.56 -6.93
N ILE A 518 -15.24 -51.08 -7.96
CA ILE A 518 -15.15 -50.48 -9.30
C ILE A 518 -16.08 -51.13 -10.34
N GLY A 519 -16.85 -52.14 -9.94
CA GLY A 519 -17.68 -52.93 -10.86
C GLY A 519 -16.87 -53.45 -12.05
N THR A 520 -17.44 -53.33 -13.25
CA THR A 520 -16.78 -53.65 -14.53
C THR A 520 -16.59 -52.40 -15.40
N MET A 521 -16.49 -51.21 -14.79
CA MET A 521 -16.48 -49.93 -15.51
C MET A 521 -15.26 -49.76 -16.42
N PHE A 522 -14.14 -50.39 -16.06
CA PHE A 522 -12.88 -50.38 -16.82
C PHE A 522 -12.78 -51.52 -17.85
N ALA A 523 -13.75 -52.44 -17.89
CA ALA A 523 -13.73 -53.57 -18.82
C ALA A 523 -14.06 -53.12 -20.26
N ASN A 524 -13.48 -53.79 -21.25
CA ASN A 524 -13.68 -53.52 -22.68
C ASN A 524 -13.32 -52.09 -23.12
N LYS A 525 -12.32 -51.48 -22.47
CA LYS A 525 -11.83 -50.12 -22.75
C LYS A 525 -10.33 -50.11 -22.98
N GLU A 526 -9.83 -49.00 -23.49
CA GLU A 526 -8.40 -48.76 -23.72
C GLU A 526 -7.93 -47.57 -22.87
N PHE A 527 -6.77 -47.68 -22.25
CA PHE A 527 -6.16 -46.66 -21.41
C PHE A 527 -4.65 -46.58 -21.63
N THR A 528 -4.05 -45.42 -21.35
CA THR A 528 -2.60 -45.26 -21.31
C THR A 528 -2.02 -45.73 -19.98
N SER A 529 -2.74 -45.54 -18.87
CA SER A 529 -2.30 -45.89 -17.52
C SER A 529 -3.49 -46.15 -16.59
N LEU A 530 -3.31 -47.04 -15.60
CA LEU A 530 -4.27 -47.32 -14.53
C LEU A 530 -3.53 -47.42 -13.18
N ARG A 531 -2.51 -46.58 -12.98
CA ARG A 531 -1.71 -46.56 -11.75
C ARG A 531 -2.53 -46.08 -10.55
N GLU A 532 -3.40 -45.12 -10.78
CA GLU A 532 -4.15 -44.41 -9.75
C GLU A 532 -5.21 -45.30 -9.09
N ILE A 533 -5.63 -46.39 -9.75
CA ILE A 533 -6.52 -47.40 -9.15
C ILE A 533 -5.89 -48.07 -7.93
N GLY A 534 -4.55 -48.04 -7.82
CA GLY A 534 -3.82 -48.54 -6.65
C GLY A 534 -4.20 -47.84 -5.34
N PHE A 535 -4.72 -46.61 -5.39
CA PHE A 535 -5.17 -45.84 -4.24
C PHE A 535 -6.54 -46.28 -3.70
N PHE A 536 -7.25 -47.16 -4.41
CA PHE A 536 -8.62 -47.50 -4.04
C PHE A 536 -8.71 -48.39 -2.80
N GLY A 537 -9.72 -48.14 -1.96
CA GLY A 537 -9.97 -48.90 -0.74
C GLY A 537 -10.61 -50.28 -0.93
N ALA A 538 -10.87 -50.69 -2.17
CA ALA A 538 -11.62 -51.90 -2.48
C ALA A 538 -10.91 -53.17 -1.97
N SER A 539 -11.55 -53.88 -1.03
CA SER A 539 -11.02 -55.13 -0.46
C SER A 539 -11.04 -56.31 -1.43
N GLU A 540 -11.88 -56.23 -2.47
CA GLU A 540 -11.97 -57.18 -3.57
C GLU A 540 -12.54 -56.46 -4.80
N LEU A 541 -12.06 -56.79 -5.99
CA LEU A 541 -12.62 -56.26 -7.24
C LEU A 541 -13.74 -57.14 -7.77
N SER A 542 -14.64 -56.57 -8.58
CA SER A 542 -15.70 -57.36 -9.21
C SER A 542 -15.13 -58.37 -10.22
N LYS A 543 -15.87 -59.45 -10.47
CA LYS A 543 -15.50 -60.43 -11.49
C LYS A 543 -15.35 -59.76 -12.85
N GLY A 544 -14.23 -59.99 -13.53
CA GLY A 544 -13.96 -59.38 -14.82
C GLY A 544 -13.77 -57.86 -14.81
N ALA A 545 -13.36 -57.26 -13.69
CA ALA A 545 -13.19 -55.81 -13.55
C ALA A 545 -12.36 -55.15 -14.69
N PHE A 546 -11.35 -55.86 -15.20
CA PHE A 546 -10.49 -55.43 -16.30
C PHE A 546 -10.55 -56.40 -17.50
N LYS A 547 -11.68 -57.10 -17.68
CA LYS A 547 -11.86 -58.03 -18.80
C LYS A 547 -11.76 -57.28 -20.13
N ASN A 548 -11.03 -57.84 -21.09
CA ASN A 548 -10.78 -57.26 -22.41
C ASN A 548 -10.19 -55.83 -22.38
N VAL A 549 -9.59 -55.38 -21.28
CA VAL A 549 -8.98 -54.04 -21.22
C VAL A 549 -7.68 -54.02 -22.02
N VAL A 550 -7.36 -52.89 -22.63
CA VAL A 550 -6.04 -52.62 -23.22
C VAL A 550 -5.38 -51.47 -22.46
N VAL A 551 -4.19 -51.68 -21.92
CA VAL A 551 -3.43 -50.65 -21.18
C VAL A 551 -2.01 -50.64 -21.70
N SER A 552 -1.60 -49.55 -22.35
CA SER A 552 -0.24 -49.43 -22.88
C SER A 552 0.82 -49.15 -21.80
N GLY A 553 0.40 -48.81 -20.58
CA GLY A 553 1.28 -48.51 -19.45
C GLY A 553 1.09 -49.48 -18.28
N VAL A 554 0.97 -48.91 -17.08
CA VAL A 554 0.99 -49.68 -15.83
C VAL A 554 -0.39 -49.70 -15.19
N LEU A 555 -0.81 -50.87 -14.71
CA LEU A 555 -1.92 -51.02 -13.78
C LEU A 555 -1.38 -51.39 -12.41
N ILE A 556 -1.74 -50.61 -11.38
CA ILE A 556 -1.44 -50.96 -9.99
C ILE A 556 -2.73 -51.48 -9.35
N TYR A 557 -2.68 -52.72 -8.88
CA TYR A 557 -3.83 -53.36 -8.25
C TYR A 557 -4.03 -52.80 -6.83
N PRO A 558 -5.28 -52.57 -6.37
CA PRO A 558 -5.54 -51.92 -5.09
C PRO A 558 -4.85 -52.62 -3.91
N SER A 559 -4.13 -51.84 -3.10
CA SER A 559 -3.30 -52.37 -2.00
C SER A 559 -4.11 -53.06 -0.89
N SER A 560 -5.41 -52.79 -0.80
CA SER A 560 -6.34 -53.39 0.16
C SER A 560 -6.85 -54.78 -0.29
N CYS A 561 -6.72 -55.13 -1.57
CA CYS A 561 -7.22 -56.39 -2.13
C CYS A 561 -6.48 -57.61 -1.56
N LYS A 562 -7.22 -58.67 -1.21
CA LYS A 562 -6.64 -59.95 -0.72
C LYS A 562 -6.49 -61.01 -1.80
N ALA A 563 -7.16 -60.83 -2.94
CA ALA A 563 -7.11 -61.72 -4.07
C ALA A 563 -7.17 -60.94 -5.38
N VAL A 564 -6.65 -61.53 -6.46
CA VAL A 564 -7.02 -61.11 -7.81
C VAL A 564 -8.31 -61.84 -8.18
N SER A 565 -9.39 -61.10 -8.42
CA SER A 565 -10.74 -61.63 -8.63
C SER A 565 -10.90 -62.51 -9.87
N ASP A 566 -11.98 -63.29 -9.87
CA ASP A 566 -12.30 -64.25 -10.95
C ASP A 566 -12.43 -63.52 -12.30
N GLY A 567 -11.70 -64.00 -13.30
CA GLY A 567 -11.65 -63.43 -14.64
C GLY A 567 -11.15 -61.98 -14.71
N CYS A 568 -10.52 -61.44 -13.65
CA CYS A 568 -10.19 -60.01 -13.52
C CYS A 568 -9.51 -59.41 -14.76
N PHE A 569 -8.49 -60.09 -15.30
CA PHE A 569 -7.74 -59.71 -16.50
C PHE A 569 -7.99 -60.66 -17.68
N PHE A 570 -9.17 -61.27 -17.74
CA PHE A 570 -9.53 -62.20 -18.81
C PHE A 570 -9.41 -61.49 -20.17
N ASN A 571 -8.57 -62.03 -21.07
CA ASN A 571 -8.28 -61.47 -22.39
C ASN A 571 -7.82 -59.98 -22.35
N ALA A 572 -7.23 -59.53 -21.25
CA ALA A 572 -6.66 -58.19 -21.14
C ALA A 572 -5.28 -58.10 -21.83
N THR A 573 -4.94 -56.93 -22.36
CA THR A 573 -3.61 -56.62 -22.89
C THR A 573 -3.03 -55.45 -22.10
N ILE A 574 -2.10 -55.70 -21.17
CA ILE A 574 -1.56 -54.67 -20.26
C ILE A 574 -0.04 -54.75 -20.25
N ASP A 575 0.66 -53.65 -20.48
CA ASP A 575 2.12 -53.65 -20.49
C ASP A 575 2.72 -54.13 -19.16
N THR A 576 2.35 -53.50 -18.03
CA THR A 576 2.77 -53.95 -16.69
C THR A 576 1.61 -54.02 -15.72
N ILE A 577 1.47 -55.15 -15.02
CA ILE A 577 0.52 -55.33 -13.92
C ILE A 577 1.31 -55.44 -12.62
N ASP A 578 1.06 -54.55 -11.66
CA ASP A 578 1.66 -54.57 -10.33
C ASP A 578 0.65 -55.05 -9.28
N ILE A 579 0.92 -56.24 -8.74
CA ILE A 579 0.11 -56.92 -7.74
C ILE A 579 0.71 -56.70 -6.34
N PRO A 580 -0.01 -56.07 -5.40
CA PRO A 580 0.48 -55.71 -4.09
C PRO A 580 0.71 -56.94 -3.20
N ALA A 581 1.54 -56.77 -2.17
CA ALA A 581 1.90 -57.85 -1.25
C ALA A 581 0.73 -58.38 -0.40
N SER A 582 -0.38 -57.63 -0.34
CA SER A 582 -1.62 -58.00 0.34
C SER A 582 -2.39 -59.12 -0.35
N VAL A 583 -2.14 -59.35 -1.65
CA VAL A 583 -2.76 -60.42 -2.42
C VAL A 583 -2.13 -61.75 -2.03
N THR A 584 -2.97 -62.65 -1.51
CA THR A 584 -2.57 -63.98 -1.04
C THR A 584 -3.16 -65.11 -1.88
N TYR A 585 -4.02 -64.79 -2.86
CA TYR A 585 -4.74 -65.75 -3.68
C TYR A 585 -5.04 -65.21 -5.09
N LEU A 586 -4.99 -66.07 -6.12
CA LEU A 586 -5.43 -65.76 -7.49
C LEU A 586 -6.68 -66.56 -7.85
N ALA A 587 -7.78 -65.88 -8.16
CA ALA A 587 -9.05 -66.52 -8.46
C ALA A 587 -9.12 -67.12 -9.87
N SER A 588 -10.16 -67.93 -10.12
CA SER A 588 -10.33 -68.66 -11.38
C SER A 588 -10.17 -67.75 -12.60
N THR A 589 -9.48 -68.23 -13.62
CA THR A 589 -9.30 -67.54 -14.92
C THR A 589 -8.77 -66.10 -14.86
N CYS A 590 -8.18 -65.64 -13.75
CA CYS A 590 -7.89 -64.22 -13.54
C CYS A 590 -6.92 -63.61 -14.55
N PHE A 591 -6.00 -64.37 -15.14
CA PHE A 591 -5.13 -63.95 -16.25
C PHE A 591 -5.37 -64.78 -17.53
N HIS A 592 -6.51 -65.45 -17.66
CA HIS A 592 -6.75 -66.33 -18.79
C HIS A 592 -6.72 -65.56 -20.12
N SER A 593 -5.96 -66.05 -21.09
CA SER A 593 -5.74 -65.41 -22.40
C SER A 593 -5.20 -63.98 -22.35
N SER A 594 -4.63 -63.52 -21.23
CA SER A 594 -4.06 -62.18 -21.15
C SER A 594 -2.73 -62.05 -21.91
N LYS A 595 -2.36 -60.80 -22.22
CA LYS A 595 -1.09 -60.45 -22.85
C LYS A 595 -0.42 -59.36 -22.03
N THR A 596 0.68 -59.68 -21.37
CA THR A 596 1.38 -58.75 -20.49
C THR A 596 2.88 -58.78 -20.71
N LYS A 597 3.55 -57.62 -20.77
CA LYS A 597 5.02 -57.60 -20.85
C LYS A 597 5.61 -57.97 -19.49
N ASN A 598 5.09 -57.36 -18.42
CA ASN A 598 5.57 -57.59 -17.06
C ASN A 598 4.40 -57.85 -16.10
N ILE A 599 4.59 -58.81 -15.18
CA ILE A 599 3.72 -58.95 -14.00
C ILE A 599 4.62 -58.86 -12.77
N ILE A 600 4.31 -57.97 -11.85
CA ILE A 600 5.04 -57.78 -10.60
C ILE A 600 4.18 -58.36 -9.48
N PHE A 601 4.70 -59.34 -8.73
CA PHE A 601 4.10 -59.77 -7.48
C PHE A 601 4.94 -59.28 -6.32
N ARG A 602 4.43 -58.36 -5.50
CA ARG A 602 5.18 -57.79 -4.37
C ARG A 602 5.19 -58.68 -3.12
N SER A 603 4.40 -59.75 -3.09
CA SER A 603 4.36 -60.66 -1.95
C SER A 603 5.62 -61.54 -1.88
N LYS A 604 6.21 -61.67 -0.68
CA LYS A 604 7.30 -62.63 -0.42
C LYS A 604 6.82 -64.08 -0.48
N THR A 605 5.55 -64.33 -0.20
CA THR A 605 4.95 -65.66 -0.31
C THR A 605 4.10 -65.74 -1.57
N PRO A 606 4.35 -66.70 -2.49
CA PRO A 606 3.54 -66.85 -3.68
C PRO A 606 2.05 -66.96 -3.35
N PRO A 607 1.18 -66.15 -3.98
CA PRO A 607 -0.26 -66.32 -3.85
C PRO A 607 -0.69 -67.77 -4.14
N LYS A 608 -1.74 -68.23 -3.46
CA LYS A 608 -2.27 -69.59 -3.69
C LYS A 608 -2.90 -69.68 -5.09
N LEU A 609 -2.65 -70.80 -5.75
CA LEU A 609 -3.34 -71.24 -6.98
C LEU A 609 -4.20 -72.45 -6.62
N TYR A 610 -5.41 -72.56 -7.18
CA TYR A 610 -6.26 -73.74 -7.01
C TYR A 610 -6.42 -74.55 -8.32
N GLY A 611 -5.73 -74.14 -9.40
CA GLY A 611 -5.69 -74.88 -10.66
C GLY A 611 -6.89 -74.60 -11.57
N TYR A 612 -7.59 -73.49 -11.36
CA TYR A 612 -8.76 -73.09 -12.13
C TYR A 612 -8.39 -72.21 -13.34
N GLN A 613 -7.35 -72.64 -14.07
CA GLN A 613 -6.84 -71.98 -15.29
C GLN A 613 -6.48 -70.50 -15.09
N GLU A 614 -5.91 -70.15 -13.94
CA GLU A 614 -5.53 -68.78 -13.55
C GLU A 614 -4.64 -68.12 -14.62
N PHE A 615 -3.72 -68.88 -15.21
CA PHE A 615 -2.85 -68.49 -16.33
C PHE A 615 -3.16 -69.29 -17.62
N GLY A 616 -4.42 -69.68 -17.83
CA GLY A 616 -4.85 -70.52 -18.96
C GLY A 616 -4.99 -69.77 -20.29
N GLY A 617 -5.45 -70.47 -21.33
CA GLY A 617 -5.92 -69.82 -22.57
C GLY A 617 -4.85 -69.23 -23.47
N LYS A 618 -3.63 -69.79 -23.48
CA LYS A 618 -2.47 -69.27 -24.24
C LYS A 618 -2.06 -67.85 -23.82
N ILE A 619 -2.00 -67.61 -22.51
CA ILE A 619 -1.42 -66.39 -21.93
C ILE A 619 -0.06 -66.07 -22.57
N ARG A 620 0.20 -64.78 -22.80
CA ARG A 620 1.52 -64.28 -23.20
C ARG A 620 2.05 -63.38 -22.12
N MET A 621 3.07 -63.83 -21.40
CA MET A 621 3.75 -63.06 -20.37
C MET A 621 5.24 -62.90 -20.74
N GLY A 622 5.80 -61.70 -20.58
CA GLY A 622 7.23 -61.44 -20.79
C GLY A 622 8.07 -61.86 -19.59
N LYS A 623 8.16 -61.01 -18.56
CA LYS A 623 8.84 -61.31 -17.29
C LYS A 623 7.89 -61.23 -16.10
N VAL A 624 8.09 -62.09 -15.10
CA VAL A 624 7.36 -62.04 -13.83
C VAL A 624 8.32 -61.67 -12.71
N TYR A 625 8.19 -60.46 -12.17
CA TYR A 625 9.07 -59.92 -11.14
C TYR A 625 8.54 -60.23 -9.75
N VAL A 626 9.42 -60.75 -8.88
CA VAL A 626 9.10 -61.12 -7.49
C VAL A 626 10.24 -60.69 -6.56
N PRO A 627 10.03 -60.50 -5.24
CA PRO A 627 11.11 -60.16 -4.32
C PRO A 627 12.29 -61.10 -4.50
N ASP A 628 13.50 -60.55 -4.58
CA ASP A 628 14.73 -61.26 -4.91
C ASP A 628 14.92 -62.51 -4.05
N GLU A 629 14.61 -62.42 -2.76
CA GLU A 629 14.73 -63.53 -1.80
C GLU A 629 13.70 -64.65 -2.01
N SER A 630 12.67 -64.42 -2.82
CA SER A 630 11.50 -65.30 -2.97
C SER A 630 11.46 -66.05 -4.31
N ILE A 631 12.38 -65.79 -5.24
CA ILE A 631 12.38 -66.38 -6.59
C ILE A 631 12.29 -67.91 -6.56
N GLU A 632 13.13 -68.56 -5.77
CA GLU A 632 13.14 -70.03 -5.66
C GLU A 632 11.85 -70.57 -5.07
N LEU A 633 11.22 -69.83 -4.15
CA LEU A 633 9.93 -70.19 -3.58
C LEU A 633 8.81 -70.10 -4.64
N TYR A 634 8.82 -69.06 -5.47
CA TYR A 634 7.89 -68.93 -6.61
C TYR A 634 8.08 -70.05 -7.64
N ARG A 635 9.32 -70.35 -8.02
CA ARG A 635 9.67 -71.46 -8.93
C ARG A 635 9.19 -72.81 -8.40
N THR A 636 9.40 -73.07 -7.11
CA THR A 636 8.99 -74.32 -6.46
C THR A 636 7.46 -74.46 -6.42
N LYS A 637 6.73 -73.37 -6.17
CA LYS A 637 5.27 -73.40 -6.02
C LYS A 637 4.51 -73.37 -7.33
N TRP A 638 4.94 -72.58 -8.30
CA TRP A 638 4.19 -72.33 -9.54
C TRP A 638 4.84 -72.96 -10.78
N GLY A 639 6.07 -73.46 -10.66
CA GLY A 639 6.82 -74.13 -11.71
C GLY A 639 7.70 -73.20 -12.54
N ASN A 640 8.75 -73.75 -13.15
CA ASN A 640 9.75 -73.03 -13.93
C ASN A 640 9.27 -72.55 -15.31
N TRP A 641 8.04 -72.87 -15.70
CA TRP A 641 7.47 -72.44 -16.98
C TRP A 641 7.09 -70.95 -16.96
N ILE A 642 6.93 -70.35 -15.78
CA ILE A 642 6.76 -68.90 -15.61
C ILE A 642 8.14 -68.23 -15.62
N PRO A 643 8.36 -67.18 -16.44
CA PRO A 643 9.64 -66.50 -16.58
C PRO A 643 9.93 -65.56 -15.39
N PHE A 644 10.22 -66.12 -14.22
CA PHE A 644 10.52 -65.34 -13.01
C PHE A 644 11.87 -64.60 -13.08
N ALA A 645 11.87 -63.33 -12.66
CA ALA A 645 13.05 -62.47 -12.54
C ALA A 645 13.09 -61.76 -11.16
N PRO A 646 14.27 -61.41 -10.64
CA PRO A 646 14.39 -60.59 -9.42
C PRO A 646 13.74 -59.22 -9.59
N LEU A 647 13.00 -58.76 -8.58
CA LEU A 647 12.38 -57.44 -8.59
C LEU A 647 13.41 -56.32 -8.71
N SER A 648 14.63 -56.50 -8.20
CA SER A 648 15.74 -55.55 -8.38
C SER A 648 16.17 -55.35 -9.84
N GLU A 649 15.87 -56.30 -10.74
CA GLU A 649 16.14 -56.18 -12.19
C GLU A 649 15.02 -55.43 -12.93
N TYR A 650 13.92 -55.09 -12.25
CA TYR A 650 12.86 -54.30 -12.87
C TYR A 650 13.31 -52.84 -12.99
N GLN A 651 13.57 -52.41 -14.22
CA GLN A 651 13.74 -51.00 -14.56
C GLN A 651 12.36 -50.51 -15.01
N GLY A 652 11.66 -49.86 -14.08
CA GLY A 652 10.30 -49.36 -14.27
C GLY A 652 10.21 -48.07 -15.05
#